data_AF-A0A9W6BSI7-F1
#
_entry.id   AF-A0A9W6BSI7-F1
#
_cell.length_a   1.000
_cell.length_b   1.000
_cell.length_c   1.000
_cell.angle_alpha   90.00
_cell.angle_beta   90.00
_cell.angle_gamma   90.00
#
_symmetry.space_group_name_H-M   'P 1'
#
loop_
_entity.id
_entity.type
_entity.pdbx_description
1 polymer ?
#
loop_
_entity_poly.entity_id
_entity_poly.type
_entity_poly.pdbx_seq_one_letter_code
_entity_poly.pdbx_strand_id
1 'polypeptide(L)'
;METPHGKRVCVIGSGITGLSAAWLLHRNGARVTLLEKEERCGGHTLTDHTSAYPVDLGFQVFNLTTYPHFVGFLECLGVDSAESDMSFALSVDDGKLEWGSDNLDSIFAQRRNMASPSFLAMLKDVVRFGREAPKVLEPAVAHIYGDMTLGQYLEKHNYSTSFINIYVVPMCAAVWSVPNAQVLVFPVCMLVRFWINHHLLDIFQRPLWRVVRGRSETYVRRVCDELPDVRTSTPALRVVREDGGVIVETAAGGQERFDAVVFATHSDVTLQLLGDDVDPAEREVLTAIPYNDNDVYLHTDPALMPRNRKVWSSWNFLGSSGPGSETAAVCVTYWANRLQEFPPGAPNLFVTLNPPQPPEAKHVIRRLSLAHPVFSGASVAAQARLPSLQGHRNTYYAGAWAAYGFHEDGIRSAVAVMEAMGGSLPWVPRATSPKVTFSQQLYMGLFDKYARAVFTQGRLRMILPNGKELVYGSEDTAKAPVSAGEEWRGRPPLRCTLRIFDMDFFRKIVLRHDVGMGEAYMAGDFEADSLGGFMAVVVANAVKAETERGHLGLLNWLGERLLLLSHLRRPNTIQGSRKNIEEHYDAGNAMYKLFLDETLTYSSGVYLKPSDSLHQAQLNKIDALIAKARIGPNDHVLEIGCGWGGFAIRAVQTTGCRWTGITISKEQLAEATERVAAAGLQDRITLLFCDYRDTPTALGVGTFDAVVSVEMIEAVGHEHLEPYFKVIGTMLKPGGRAVLQAICCADERYEAYCHTSDFIREHIFPGGHLPSLGAIADCCRGTGLALRDTHDIGPDYAITLRSWRDTWETRREEVLALGYSDRFWRKYRFYFVFCEAAFDARYIHNYHVLLVKDAQSVPAASAATGVAAREVAPRQASVLAHELPSDPVTQVLMALYFFLAGLLVSRHPYMWLLPAASCLMALVAGMAHYASQALVPSYRFLTPERRALWCSDVAHVAYSAMVSAAALMYMAAEPRALQLSNPPDDITIPSLITAASTGVFAFNLWMCVRARLFERTVVAIMQYTVLLVLFGTATYKGVGVPFLAATLASEVYSVAFLLGKLQEMAGIGMTSLRRYTRFAEQATLVLCRLVPHAATVFIVIMNPGAFGSLLYYGMCLAGMAFTNWLNLHKAALLFSRQQQQLAGSGTVASTTAATTGKLRTD
;
A
#
# COMPACT_ATOMS: atom_id res chain seq x y z
N MET A 1 -0.87 -9.17 -37.78
CA MET A 1 0.27 -8.42 -38.31
C MET A 1 1.49 -9.31 -38.14
N GLU A 2 2.39 -9.36 -39.14
CA GLU A 2 3.68 -10.04 -38.98
C GLU A 2 4.54 -9.30 -37.98
N THR A 3 5.24 -10.01 -37.10
CA THR A 3 6.16 -9.43 -36.12
C THR A 3 7.43 -8.90 -36.82
N PRO A 4 8.19 -7.98 -36.18
CA PRO A 4 9.44 -7.47 -36.76
C PRO A 4 10.59 -8.49 -36.70
N HIS A 5 10.38 -9.64 -36.05
CA HIS A 5 11.38 -10.68 -35.86
C HIS A 5 11.94 -11.17 -37.20
N GLY A 6 13.27 -11.14 -37.34
CA GLY A 6 13.97 -11.60 -38.55
C GLY A 6 14.00 -10.61 -39.71
N LYS A 7 13.23 -9.50 -39.68
CA LYS A 7 13.25 -8.45 -40.72
C LYS A 7 14.54 -7.62 -40.63
N ARG A 8 15.10 -7.23 -41.77
CA ARG A 8 16.17 -6.22 -41.89
C ARG A 8 15.54 -4.83 -41.98
N VAL A 9 15.81 -3.97 -40.99
CA VAL A 9 15.19 -2.64 -40.92
C VAL A 9 16.28 -1.57 -40.88
N CYS A 10 16.21 -0.61 -41.79
CA CYS A 10 17.05 0.58 -41.74
C CYS A 10 16.34 1.69 -40.95
N VAL A 11 17.02 2.27 -39.97
CA VAL A 11 16.55 3.47 -39.26
C VAL A 11 17.44 4.63 -39.67
N ILE A 12 16.86 5.69 -40.24
CA ILE A 12 17.59 6.86 -40.72
C ILE A 12 17.40 8.02 -39.74
N GLY A 13 18.51 8.51 -39.19
CA GLY A 13 18.57 9.54 -38.16
C GLY A 13 18.66 8.94 -36.76
N SER A 14 19.59 9.42 -35.93
CA SER A 14 19.84 8.91 -34.57
C SER A 14 19.48 9.92 -33.47
N GLY A 15 18.51 10.80 -33.73
CA GLY A 15 17.83 11.53 -32.66
C GLY A 15 17.15 10.58 -31.67
N ILE A 16 16.54 11.09 -30.59
CA ILE A 16 15.83 10.26 -29.61
C ILE A 16 14.85 9.29 -30.27
N THR A 17 14.10 9.75 -31.28
CA THR A 17 13.19 8.93 -32.07
C THR A 17 13.90 7.74 -32.71
N GLY A 18 15.01 7.98 -33.40
CA GLY A 18 15.73 6.93 -34.13
C GLY A 18 16.41 5.95 -33.20
N LEU A 19 17.04 6.45 -32.13
CA LEU A 19 17.64 5.61 -31.08
C LEU A 19 16.58 4.70 -30.43
N SER A 20 15.43 5.24 -30.04
CA SER A 20 14.36 4.46 -29.44
C SER A 20 13.74 3.47 -30.43
N ALA A 21 13.52 3.87 -31.70
CA ALA A 21 12.99 2.97 -32.72
C ALA A 21 13.96 1.81 -33.01
N ALA A 22 15.23 2.12 -33.24
CA ALA A 22 16.27 1.13 -33.49
C ALA A 22 16.39 0.13 -32.33
N TRP A 23 16.45 0.65 -31.09
CA TRP A 23 16.56 -0.17 -29.88
C TRP A 23 15.33 -1.08 -29.69
N LEU A 24 14.12 -0.54 -29.82
CA LEU A 24 12.88 -1.30 -29.69
C LEU A 24 12.76 -2.40 -30.76
N LEU A 25 13.06 -2.09 -32.01
CA LEU A 25 13.04 -3.05 -33.11
C LEU A 25 14.08 -4.16 -32.90
N HIS A 26 15.29 -3.81 -32.46
CA HIS A 26 16.34 -4.78 -32.14
C HIS A 26 15.90 -5.73 -31.02
N ARG A 27 15.33 -5.21 -29.92
CA ARG A 27 14.83 -6.02 -28.81
C ARG A 27 13.63 -6.91 -29.18
N ASN A 28 12.90 -6.55 -30.23
CA ASN A 28 11.84 -7.37 -30.84
C ASN A 28 12.36 -8.33 -31.94
N GLY A 29 13.69 -8.50 -32.06
CA GLY A 29 14.32 -9.48 -32.93
C GLY A 29 14.54 -9.04 -34.39
N ALA A 30 14.39 -7.75 -34.70
CA ALA A 30 14.78 -7.22 -36.01
C ALA A 30 16.30 -7.07 -36.13
N ARG A 31 16.82 -7.21 -37.35
CA ARG A 31 18.21 -6.86 -37.70
C ARG A 31 18.24 -5.39 -38.11
N VAL A 32 18.67 -4.54 -37.18
CA VAL A 32 18.60 -3.08 -37.36
C VAL A 32 19.94 -2.51 -37.80
N THR A 33 19.91 -1.64 -38.80
CA THR A 33 21.02 -0.74 -39.16
C THR A 33 20.59 0.69 -38.89
N LEU A 34 21.31 1.39 -38.01
CA LEU A 34 21.06 2.80 -37.69
C LEU A 34 22.04 3.70 -38.44
N LEU A 35 21.52 4.58 -39.30
CA LEU A 35 22.32 5.54 -40.08
C LEU A 35 22.24 6.94 -39.45
N GLU A 36 23.39 7.56 -39.25
CA GLU A 36 23.52 8.93 -38.76
C GLU A 36 24.43 9.75 -39.69
N LYS A 37 24.01 10.97 -40.04
CA LYS A 37 24.77 11.86 -40.91
C LYS A 37 25.94 12.52 -40.19
N GLU A 38 25.78 12.82 -38.90
CA GLU A 38 26.78 13.46 -38.07
C GLU A 38 27.82 12.45 -37.57
N GLU A 39 28.95 12.92 -37.06
CA GLU A 39 30.01 12.08 -36.47
C GLU A 39 29.55 11.38 -35.16
N ARG A 40 28.46 11.85 -34.56
CA ARG A 40 27.93 11.35 -33.28
C ARG A 40 26.44 11.03 -33.38
N CYS A 41 25.99 10.08 -32.56
CA CYS A 41 24.57 9.86 -32.35
C CYS A 41 23.93 10.87 -31.38
N GLY A 42 22.60 11.01 -31.46
CA GLY A 42 21.78 11.75 -30.48
C GLY A 42 20.97 12.91 -31.04
N GLY A 43 21.34 13.47 -32.20
CA GLY A 43 20.67 14.65 -32.76
C GLY A 43 20.64 15.83 -31.77
N HIS A 44 19.45 16.33 -31.44
CA HIS A 44 19.26 17.37 -30.40
C HIS A 44 19.54 16.89 -28.98
N THR A 45 19.75 15.59 -28.77
CA THR A 45 20.42 15.09 -27.56
C THR A 45 21.90 15.37 -27.71
N LEU A 46 22.35 16.50 -27.15
CA LEU A 46 23.69 17.03 -27.34
C LEU A 46 24.29 17.40 -25.99
N THR A 47 25.26 16.62 -25.54
CA THR A 47 26.16 16.99 -24.46
C THR A 47 27.43 17.58 -25.06
N ASP A 48 27.74 18.83 -24.69
CA ASP A 48 28.95 19.52 -25.13
C ASP A 48 30.02 19.48 -24.03
N HIS A 49 31.26 19.23 -24.44
CA HIS A 49 32.44 19.05 -23.58
C HIS A 49 33.49 20.16 -23.76
N THR A 50 33.16 21.26 -24.45
CA THR A 50 34.13 22.34 -24.71
C THR A 50 34.38 23.20 -23.48
N SER A 51 33.45 23.21 -22.53
CA SER A 51 33.65 23.83 -21.22
C SER A 51 34.36 22.88 -20.25
N ALA A 52 34.78 23.38 -19.08
CA ALA A 52 35.40 22.55 -18.04
C ALA A 52 34.45 21.46 -17.47
N TYR A 53 33.15 21.58 -17.72
CA TYR A 53 32.12 20.63 -17.31
C TYR A 53 31.20 20.28 -18.49
N PRO A 54 30.72 19.04 -18.61
CA PRO A 54 29.79 18.68 -19.67
C PRO A 54 28.43 19.37 -19.47
N VAL A 55 27.90 19.95 -20.55
CA VAL A 55 26.62 20.69 -20.56
C VAL A 55 25.69 20.12 -21.63
N ASP A 56 24.47 19.74 -21.25
CA ASP A 56 23.43 19.44 -22.24
C ASP A 56 22.94 20.74 -22.89
N LEU A 57 23.02 20.86 -24.22
CA LEU A 57 22.68 22.08 -24.97
C LEU A 57 21.33 22.02 -25.71
N GLY A 58 20.82 20.83 -26.01
CA GLY A 58 19.51 20.64 -26.65
C GLY A 58 18.48 20.12 -25.66
N PHE A 59 18.25 18.80 -25.64
CA PHE A 59 17.43 18.18 -24.60
C PHE A 59 18.12 18.25 -23.24
N GLN A 60 17.48 18.88 -22.26
CA GLN A 60 18.07 19.11 -20.93
C GLN A 60 17.30 18.44 -19.80
N VAL A 61 15.97 18.37 -19.86
CA VAL A 61 15.11 18.01 -18.71
C VAL A 61 13.86 17.22 -19.07
N PHE A 62 13.33 16.48 -18.10
CA PHE A 62 12.05 15.78 -18.19
C PHE A 62 11.36 15.71 -16.80
N ASN A 63 10.18 15.12 -16.71
CA ASN A 63 9.53 14.81 -15.43
C ASN A 63 8.73 13.50 -15.52
N LEU A 64 8.33 12.93 -14.38
CA LEU A 64 7.69 11.60 -14.34
C LEU A 64 6.21 11.61 -14.78
N THR A 65 5.58 12.78 -14.83
CA THR A 65 4.17 12.91 -15.18
C THR A 65 3.98 12.94 -16.70
N THR A 66 4.83 13.67 -17.41
CA THR A 66 4.62 13.98 -18.83
C THR A 66 5.52 13.19 -19.77
N TYR A 67 6.49 12.44 -19.23
CA TYR A 67 7.43 11.64 -20.01
C TYR A 67 7.37 10.13 -19.70
N PRO A 68 6.18 9.50 -19.64
CA PRO A 68 6.07 8.10 -19.22
C PRO A 68 6.86 7.11 -20.11
N HIS A 69 6.96 7.36 -21.42
CA HIS A 69 7.77 6.51 -22.31
C HIS A 69 9.26 6.75 -22.12
N PHE A 70 9.72 8.01 -22.03
CA PHE A 70 11.14 8.27 -21.79
C PHE A 70 11.62 7.69 -20.47
N VAL A 71 10.81 7.78 -19.41
CA VAL A 71 11.19 7.19 -18.12
C VAL A 71 11.27 5.66 -18.23
N GLY A 72 10.28 5.01 -18.84
CA GLY A 72 10.34 3.56 -19.06
C GLY A 72 11.55 3.13 -19.89
N PHE A 73 11.92 3.94 -20.90
CA PHE A 73 13.10 3.72 -21.73
C PHE A 73 14.41 3.82 -20.91
N LEU A 74 14.56 4.87 -20.08
CA LEU A 74 15.72 5.00 -19.20
C LEU A 74 15.83 3.86 -18.19
N GLU A 75 14.71 3.41 -17.63
CA GLU A 75 14.65 2.28 -16.69
C GLU A 75 15.13 0.98 -17.35
N CYS A 76 14.66 0.68 -18.58
CA CYS A 76 15.12 -0.48 -19.32
C CYS A 76 16.62 -0.43 -19.68
N LEU A 77 17.17 0.77 -19.90
CA LEU A 77 18.60 0.97 -20.15
C LEU A 77 19.45 0.98 -18.85
N GLY A 78 18.82 0.96 -17.68
CA GLY A 78 19.50 1.12 -16.39
C GLY A 78 20.18 2.48 -16.23
N VAL A 79 19.58 3.55 -16.76
CA VAL A 79 20.07 4.93 -16.69
C VAL A 79 19.28 5.72 -15.65
N ASP A 80 20.00 6.27 -14.66
CA ASP A 80 19.39 7.01 -13.56
C ASP A 80 19.18 8.51 -13.89
N SER A 81 18.42 9.19 -13.04
CA SER A 81 18.15 10.63 -13.13
C SER A 81 18.32 11.33 -11.78
N ALA A 82 18.40 12.66 -11.81
CA ALA A 82 18.50 13.52 -10.62
C ALA A 82 17.45 14.64 -10.66
N GLU A 83 17.09 15.19 -9.49
CA GLU A 83 16.17 16.33 -9.37
C GLU A 83 16.74 17.59 -10.06
N SER A 84 15.85 18.41 -10.63
CA SER A 84 16.16 19.62 -11.38
C SER A 84 15.17 20.73 -11.03
N ASP A 85 15.64 21.97 -11.08
CA ASP A 85 14.80 23.16 -11.02
C ASP A 85 14.27 23.52 -12.41
N MET A 86 13.11 24.18 -12.46
CA MET A 86 12.53 24.75 -13.68
C MET A 86 11.83 26.07 -13.36
N SER A 87 12.48 26.93 -12.57
CA SER A 87 11.99 28.28 -12.26
C SER A 87 12.15 29.21 -13.47
N PHE A 88 11.14 30.04 -13.75
CA PHE A 88 11.11 30.97 -14.88
C PHE A 88 11.34 32.41 -14.40
N ALA A 89 12.00 33.22 -15.22
CA ALA A 89 12.04 34.66 -15.05
C ALA A 89 11.87 35.42 -16.35
N LEU A 90 11.40 36.66 -16.20
CA LEU A 90 11.26 37.62 -17.27
C LEU A 90 12.03 38.89 -16.94
N SER A 91 12.78 39.40 -17.91
CA SER A 91 13.37 40.73 -17.92
C SER A 91 13.05 41.44 -19.23
N VAL A 92 12.38 42.59 -19.14
CA VAL A 92 11.95 43.37 -20.31
C VAL A 92 12.51 44.79 -20.22
N ASP A 93 12.93 45.30 -21.38
CA ASP A 93 13.50 46.64 -21.58
C ASP A 93 14.70 46.92 -20.67
N ASP A 94 15.68 46.00 -20.71
CA ASP A 94 16.93 46.10 -19.94
C ASP A 94 16.68 46.23 -18.42
N GLY A 95 15.78 45.41 -17.89
CA GLY A 95 15.48 45.35 -16.46
C GLY A 95 14.48 46.40 -15.96
N LYS A 96 13.84 47.18 -16.84
CA LYS A 96 12.74 48.07 -16.44
C LYS A 96 11.59 47.31 -15.82
N LEU A 97 11.32 46.07 -16.24
CA LEU A 97 10.37 45.18 -15.59
C LEU A 97 10.99 43.80 -15.42
N GLU A 98 11.03 43.32 -14.18
CA GLU A 98 11.58 42.00 -13.83
C GLU A 98 10.73 41.29 -12.78
N TRP A 99 10.49 40.01 -12.99
CA TRP A 99 9.89 39.10 -12.01
C TRP A 99 10.34 37.66 -12.26
N GLY A 100 10.34 36.84 -11.21
CA GLY A 100 10.67 35.40 -11.28
C GLY A 100 9.63 34.54 -10.57
N SER A 101 9.54 33.26 -10.95
CA SER A 101 8.50 32.32 -10.49
C SER A 101 8.90 31.45 -9.30
N ASP A 102 10.09 31.67 -8.72
CA ASP A 102 10.70 30.82 -7.69
C ASP A 102 9.95 30.93 -6.35
N ASN A 103 9.73 32.15 -5.88
CA ASN A 103 9.05 32.43 -4.61
C ASN A 103 8.46 33.85 -4.59
N LEU A 104 7.80 34.24 -3.50
CA LEU A 104 7.21 35.57 -3.38
C LEU A 104 8.24 36.71 -3.45
N ASP A 105 9.48 36.48 -3.01
CA ASP A 105 10.55 37.50 -3.11
C ASP A 105 11.00 37.69 -4.56
N SER A 106 10.99 36.64 -5.39
CA SER A 106 11.28 36.75 -6.82
C SER A 106 10.11 37.34 -7.62
N ILE A 107 8.86 37.04 -7.26
CA ILE A 107 7.67 37.63 -7.91
C ILE A 107 7.64 39.15 -7.66
N PHE A 108 7.87 39.57 -6.41
CA PHE A 108 7.93 40.97 -6.02
C PHE A 108 9.37 41.45 -5.82
N ALA A 109 10.28 41.00 -6.69
CA ALA A 109 11.68 41.42 -6.67
C ALA A 109 11.80 42.95 -6.82
N GLN A 110 10.91 43.54 -7.62
CA GLN A 110 10.68 44.97 -7.68
C GLN A 110 9.46 45.33 -6.80
N ARG A 111 9.69 45.82 -5.58
CA ARG A 111 8.62 46.07 -4.57
C ARG A 111 7.49 46.99 -5.06
N ARG A 112 7.78 47.93 -5.96
CA ARG A 112 6.77 48.79 -6.60
C ARG A 112 5.65 47.99 -7.30
N ASN A 113 5.92 46.77 -7.73
CA ASN A 113 4.95 45.91 -8.40
C ASN A 113 3.84 45.43 -7.46
N MET A 114 4.05 45.46 -6.14
CA MET A 114 2.99 45.19 -5.15
C MET A 114 1.87 46.23 -5.19
N ALA A 115 2.16 47.43 -5.67
CA ALA A 115 1.19 48.52 -5.82
C ALA A 115 0.85 48.83 -7.29
N SER A 116 1.38 48.07 -8.24
CA SER A 116 1.13 48.29 -9.67
C SER A 116 -0.19 47.64 -10.10
N PRO A 117 -1.21 48.42 -10.51
CA PRO A 117 -2.50 47.85 -10.92
C PRO A 117 -2.36 46.90 -12.10
N SER A 118 -1.47 47.19 -13.05
CA SER A 118 -1.23 46.36 -14.23
C SER A 118 -0.55 45.03 -13.88
N PHE A 119 0.42 45.04 -12.95
CA PHE A 119 1.08 43.81 -12.50
C PHE A 119 0.14 42.92 -11.67
N LEU A 120 -0.65 43.50 -10.77
CA LEU A 120 -1.64 42.75 -10.00
C LEU A 120 -2.77 42.21 -10.89
N ALA A 121 -3.18 42.95 -11.94
CA ALA A 121 -4.12 42.46 -12.94
C ALA A 121 -3.55 41.23 -13.69
N MET A 122 -2.27 41.26 -14.06
CA MET A 122 -1.60 40.09 -14.66
C MET A 122 -1.68 38.88 -13.73
N LEU A 123 -1.32 39.01 -12.44
CA LEU A 123 -1.37 37.88 -11.49
C LEU A 123 -2.81 37.34 -11.32
N LYS A 124 -3.80 38.23 -11.26
CA LYS A 124 -5.22 37.85 -11.22
C LYS A 124 -5.62 37.06 -12.47
N ASP A 125 -5.17 37.51 -13.64
CA ASP A 125 -5.45 36.87 -14.92
C ASP A 125 -4.73 35.53 -15.09
N VAL A 126 -3.54 35.33 -14.50
CA VAL A 126 -2.88 34.01 -14.44
C VAL A 126 -3.77 33.00 -13.72
N VAL A 127 -4.28 33.35 -12.54
CA VAL A 127 -5.19 32.48 -11.77
C VAL A 127 -6.50 32.25 -12.52
N ARG A 128 -7.03 33.30 -13.18
CA ARG A 128 -8.26 33.23 -13.96
C ARG A 128 -8.09 32.30 -15.18
N PHE A 129 -7.01 32.46 -15.95
CA PHE A 129 -6.71 31.64 -17.12
C PHE A 129 -6.54 30.17 -16.74
N GLY A 130 -5.84 29.87 -15.65
CA GLY A 130 -5.74 28.50 -15.11
C GLY A 130 -7.09 27.83 -14.84
N ARG A 131 -8.13 28.61 -14.50
CA ARG A 131 -9.50 28.12 -14.24
C ARG A 131 -10.39 28.09 -15.47
N GLU A 132 -10.23 29.04 -16.39
CA GLU A 132 -11.13 29.22 -17.55
C GLU A 132 -10.64 28.48 -18.80
N ALA A 133 -9.33 28.47 -19.06
CA ALA A 133 -8.76 27.92 -20.28
C ALA A 133 -9.09 26.44 -20.50
N PRO A 134 -9.05 25.55 -19.48
CA PRO A 134 -9.36 24.12 -19.69
C PRO A 134 -10.75 23.84 -20.28
N LYS A 135 -11.71 24.75 -20.09
CA LYS A 135 -13.08 24.61 -20.61
C LYS A 135 -13.15 24.60 -22.14
N VAL A 136 -12.14 25.13 -22.84
CA VAL A 136 -12.11 25.11 -24.31
C VAL A 136 -11.95 23.70 -24.88
N LEU A 137 -11.59 22.72 -24.05
CA LEU A 137 -11.47 21.31 -24.43
C LEU A 137 -12.74 20.50 -24.11
N GLU A 138 -13.77 21.11 -23.51
CA GLU A 138 -15.02 20.42 -23.21
C GLU A 138 -15.77 20.06 -24.51
N PRO A 139 -16.25 18.81 -24.67
CA PRO A 139 -16.91 18.38 -25.91
C PRO A 139 -18.09 19.27 -26.34
N ALA A 140 -18.84 19.82 -25.37
CA ALA A 140 -20.00 20.66 -25.63
C ALA A 140 -19.68 21.96 -26.37
N VAL A 141 -18.45 22.48 -26.24
CA VAL A 141 -18.01 23.75 -26.83
C VAL A 141 -16.88 23.59 -27.84
N ALA A 142 -16.49 22.36 -28.17
CA ALA A 142 -15.39 22.07 -29.09
C ALA A 142 -15.58 22.74 -30.47
N HIS A 143 -16.81 22.78 -30.98
CA HIS A 143 -17.16 23.45 -32.24
C HIS A 143 -16.97 24.99 -32.20
N ILE A 144 -16.96 25.61 -31.02
CA ILE A 144 -16.79 27.05 -30.84
C ILE A 144 -15.30 27.43 -30.87
N TYR A 145 -14.44 26.56 -30.32
CA TYR A 145 -13.02 26.87 -30.08
C TYR A 145 -12.05 26.13 -31.00
N GLY A 146 -12.52 25.16 -31.79
CA GLY A 146 -11.68 24.28 -32.62
C GLY A 146 -10.71 25.03 -33.55
N ASP A 147 -11.21 26.06 -34.24
CA ASP A 147 -10.42 26.87 -35.19
C ASP A 147 -9.98 28.22 -34.60
N MET A 148 -10.25 28.47 -33.32
CA MET A 148 -9.95 29.75 -32.67
C MET A 148 -8.47 29.88 -32.35
N THR A 149 -7.89 31.04 -32.64
CA THR A 149 -6.51 31.35 -32.24
C THR A 149 -6.43 31.79 -30.78
N LEU A 150 -5.25 31.69 -30.18
CA LEU A 150 -4.99 32.20 -28.84
C LEU A 150 -5.32 33.70 -28.72
N GLY A 151 -4.95 34.52 -29.71
CA GLY A 151 -5.25 35.95 -29.72
C GLY A 151 -6.75 36.24 -29.69
N GLN A 152 -7.52 35.56 -30.54
CA GLN A 152 -8.98 35.67 -30.57
C GLN A 152 -9.62 35.25 -29.24
N TYR A 153 -9.10 34.18 -28.62
CA TYR A 153 -9.57 33.74 -27.31
C TYR A 153 -9.30 34.80 -26.23
N LEU A 154 -8.09 35.34 -26.17
CA LEU A 154 -7.69 36.33 -25.17
C LEU A 154 -8.51 37.62 -25.28
N GLU A 155 -8.76 38.07 -26.50
CA GLU A 155 -9.61 39.23 -26.80
C GLU A 155 -11.07 38.98 -26.42
N LYS A 156 -11.65 37.86 -26.89
CA LYS A 156 -13.05 37.47 -26.59
C LYS A 156 -13.34 37.41 -25.10
N HIS A 157 -12.36 36.99 -24.30
CA HIS A 157 -12.48 36.85 -22.86
C HIS A 157 -11.97 38.06 -22.06
N ASN A 158 -11.58 39.16 -22.71
CA ASN A 158 -11.12 40.41 -22.08
C ASN A 158 -9.97 40.19 -21.07
N TYR A 159 -8.91 39.51 -21.48
CA TYR A 159 -7.68 39.40 -20.68
C TYR A 159 -6.85 40.69 -20.75
N SER A 160 -6.16 41.05 -19.67
CA SER A 160 -5.37 42.28 -19.61
C SER A 160 -4.13 42.23 -20.53
N THR A 161 -3.78 43.37 -21.14
CA THR A 161 -2.56 43.48 -21.97
C THR A 161 -1.29 43.07 -21.21
N SER A 162 -1.25 43.32 -19.90
CA SER A 162 -0.13 42.91 -19.04
C SER A 162 -0.03 41.39 -18.93
N PHE A 163 -1.14 40.67 -18.78
CA PHE A 163 -1.13 39.21 -18.82
C PHE A 163 -0.64 38.66 -20.16
N ILE A 164 -1.09 39.24 -21.26
CA ILE A 164 -0.69 38.82 -22.61
C ILE A 164 0.83 39.01 -22.81
N ASN A 165 1.33 40.23 -22.58
CA ASN A 165 2.69 40.61 -22.97
C ASN A 165 3.77 40.27 -21.92
N ILE A 166 3.40 40.07 -20.65
CA ILE A 166 4.36 39.84 -19.55
C ILE A 166 4.29 38.40 -19.02
N TYR A 167 3.30 37.59 -19.45
CA TYR A 167 3.18 36.20 -19.01
C TYR A 167 2.95 35.23 -20.16
N VAL A 168 1.81 35.30 -20.86
CA VAL A 168 1.43 34.28 -21.84
C VAL A 168 2.38 34.23 -23.03
N VAL A 169 2.59 35.37 -23.70
CA VAL A 169 3.43 35.43 -24.90
C VAL A 169 4.88 35.06 -24.58
N PRO A 170 5.54 35.64 -23.56
CA PRO A 170 6.90 35.25 -23.19
C PRO A 170 7.05 33.77 -22.85
N MET A 171 6.09 33.19 -22.11
CA MET A 171 6.13 31.78 -21.73
C MET A 171 6.02 30.88 -22.97
N CYS A 172 5.10 31.15 -23.88
CA CYS A 172 4.94 30.34 -25.10
C CYS A 172 6.12 30.52 -26.05
N ALA A 173 6.56 31.76 -26.25
CA ALA A 173 7.72 32.05 -27.09
C ALA A 173 8.95 31.28 -26.57
N ALA A 174 9.18 31.27 -25.25
CA ALA A 174 10.28 30.51 -24.64
C ALA A 174 10.17 28.98 -24.84
N VAL A 175 8.95 28.43 -24.84
CA VAL A 175 8.71 26.99 -24.99
C VAL A 175 8.94 26.51 -26.43
N TRP A 176 8.46 27.26 -27.42
CA TRP A 176 8.54 26.87 -28.84
C TRP A 176 9.62 27.59 -29.66
N SER A 177 10.40 28.47 -29.02
CA SER A 177 11.44 29.27 -29.69
C SER A 177 10.93 30.06 -30.91
N VAL A 178 9.72 30.62 -30.82
CA VAL A 178 9.07 31.39 -31.91
C VAL A 178 8.94 32.88 -31.58
N PRO A 179 8.86 33.78 -32.59
CA PRO A 179 8.56 35.18 -32.37
C PRO A 179 7.23 35.42 -31.66
N ASN A 180 7.13 36.54 -30.94
CA ASN A 180 5.96 36.90 -30.13
C ASN A 180 4.65 36.95 -30.93
N ALA A 181 4.67 37.50 -32.16
CA ALA A 181 3.50 37.56 -33.02
C ALA A 181 2.97 36.17 -33.41
N GLN A 182 3.87 35.20 -33.55
CA GLN A 182 3.52 33.83 -33.96
C GLN A 182 2.75 33.07 -32.86
N VAL A 183 3.01 33.39 -31.58
CA VAL A 183 2.30 32.77 -30.46
C VAL A 183 0.79 33.05 -30.52
N LEU A 184 0.39 34.26 -30.91
CA LEU A 184 -1.02 34.68 -30.90
C LEU A 184 -1.86 33.98 -31.97
N VAL A 185 -1.25 33.41 -33.00
CA VAL A 185 -1.93 32.66 -34.06
C VAL A 185 -1.99 31.16 -33.80
N PHE A 186 -1.45 30.68 -32.67
CA PHE A 186 -1.56 29.26 -32.30
C PHE A 186 -3.01 28.86 -32.05
N PRO A 187 -3.44 27.63 -32.45
CA PRO A 187 -4.74 27.11 -32.10
C PRO A 187 -4.90 27.01 -30.57
N VAL A 188 -5.94 27.64 -30.01
CA VAL A 188 -6.11 27.73 -28.54
C VAL A 188 -6.24 26.35 -27.90
N CYS A 189 -6.96 25.42 -28.54
CA CYS A 189 -7.13 24.06 -28.03
C CYS A 189 -5.81 23.28 -27.97
N MET A 190 -4.91 23.49 -28.94
CA MET A 190 -3.58 22.85 -28.93
C MET A 190 -2.76 23.36 -27.74
N LEU A 191 -2.70 24.69 -27.57
CA LEU A 191 -1.95 25.32 -26.50
C LEU A 191 -2.48 24.94 -25.11
N VAL A 192 -3.79 25.00 -24.91
CA VAL A 192 -4.40 24.63 -23.62
C VAL A 192 -4.18 23.15 -23.30
N ARG A 193 -4.29 22.26 -24.29
CA ARG A 193 -3.99 20.84 -24.10
C ARG A 193 -2.53 20.62 -23.70
N PHE A 194 -1.60 21.34 -24.35
CA PHE A 194 -0.19 21.31 -23.96
C PHE A 194 0.01 21.77 -22.51
N TRP A 195 -0.56 22.91 -22.12
CA TRP A 195 -0.39 23.47 -20.77
C TRP A 195 -1.02 22.60 -19.67
N ILE A 196 -2.16 21.94 -19.95
CA ILE A 196 -2.75 20.95 -19.04
C ILE A 196 -1.83 19.75 -18.89
N ASN A 197 -1.40 19.16 -20.01
CA ASN A 197 -0.52 17.99 -20.00
C ASN A 197 0.79 18.29 -19.27
N HIS A 198 1.34 19.51 -19.41
CA HIS A 198 2.59 19.95 -18.79
C HIS A 198 2.45 20.60 -17.41
N HIS A 199 1.25 20.60 -16.82
CA HIS A 199 0.98 21.20 -15.52
C HIS A 199 1.40 22.67 -15.40
N LEU A 200 1.40 23.42 -16.51
CA LEU A 200 1.74 24.85 -16.55
C LEU A 200 0.62 25.73 -16.00
N LEU A 201 -0.61 25.21 -15.94
CA LEU A 201 -1.76 25.87 -15.29
C LEU A 201 -1.82 25.65 -13.77
N ASP A 202 -1.07 24.68 -13.23
CA ASP A 202 -1.07 24.36 -11.81
C ASP A 202 -0.12 25.29 -11.04
N ILE A 203 -0.63 26.06 -10.08
CA ILE A 203 0.17 27.00 -9.29
C ILE A 203 0.92 26.27 -8.16
N PHE A 204 0.25 25.29 -7.54
CA PHE A 204 0.75 24.46 -6.45
C PHE A 204 0.85 22.99 -6.90
N GLN A 205 1.74 22.21 -6.27
CA GLN A 205 1.94 20.78 -6.56
C GLN A 205 2.25 20.49 -8.04
N ARG A 206 3.26 21.21 -8.57
CA ARG A 206 3.80 20.97 -9.91
C ARG A 206 4.72 19.73 -9.91
N PRO A 207 4.86 19.03 -11.05
CA PRO A 207 5.86 17.99 -11.20
C PRO A 207 7.26 18.53 -10.91
N LEU A 208 8.08 17.73 -10.24
CA LEU A 208 9.49 18.00 -10.09
C LEU A 208 10.20 17.58 -11.37
N TRP A 209 10.96 18.53 -11.93
CA TRP A 209 11.78 18.27 -13.11
C TRP A 209 13.01 17.46 -12.74
N ARG A 210 13.56 16.77 -13.74
CA ARG A 210 14.68 15.86 -13.59
C ARG A 210 15.62 15.97 -14.79
N VAL A 211 16.89 15.69 -14.55
CA VAL A 211 17.93 15.55 -15.58
C VAL A 211 18.46 14.12 -15.61
N VAL A 212 19.03 13.70 -16.74
CA VAL A 212 19.73 12.41 -16.84
C VAL A 212 21.03 12.48 -16.02
N ARG A 213 21.25 11.53 -15.12
CA ARG A 213 22.49 11.46 -14.34
C ARG A 213 23.63 11.10 -15.29
N GLY A 214 24.71 11.88 -15.27
CA GLY A 214 25.79 11.75 -16.25
C GLY A 214 25.47 12.33 -17.63
N ARG A 215 24.51 13.26 -17.71
CA ARG A 215 24.07 13.96 -18.94
C ARG A 215 23.40 13.06 -19.97
N SER A 216 22.76 13.70 -20.95
CA SER A 216 21.93 13.04 -21.94
C SER A 216 22.70 12.07 -22.86
N GLU A 217 24.01 12.28 -23.08
CA GLU A 217 24.86 11.33 -23.82
C GLU A 217 24.92 9.91 -23.19
N THR A 218 24.65 9.79 -21.88
CA THR A 218 24.76 8.51 -21.17
C THR A 218 23.80 7.46 -21.74
N TYR A 219 22.54 7.82 -21.99
CA TYR A 219 21.59 6.85 -22.55
C TYR A 219 21.82 6.64 -24.05
N VAL A 220 22.31 7.65 -24.77
CA VAL A 220 22.68 7.52 -26.19
C VAL A 220 23.75 6.44 -26.35
N ARG A 221 24.82 6.51 -25.54
CA ARG A 221 25.87 5.49 -25.53
C ARG A 221 25.31 4.10 -25.18
N ARG A 222 24.46 3.98 -24.15
CA ARG A 222 23.86 2.69 -23.76
C ARG A 222 23.05 2.05 -24.89
N VAL A 223 22.32 2.85 -25.65
CA VAL A 223 21.59 2.36 -26.84
C VAL A 223 22.56 1.87 -27.91
N CYS A 224 23.56 2.69 -28.25
CA CYS A 224 24.56 2.34 -29.27
C CYS A 224 25.35 1.07 -28.90
N ASP A 225 25.69 0.88 -27.62
CA ASP A 225 26.41 -0.31 -27.13
C ASP A 225 25.59 -1.61 -27.29
N GLU A 226 24.25 -1.53 -27.29
CA GLU A 226 23.37 -2.68 -27.51
C GLU A 226 23.04 -2.94 -28.98
N LEU A 227 23.19 -1.94 -29.86
CA LEU A 227 22.85 -2.07 -31.27
C LEU A 227 23.99 -2.72 -32.07
N PRO A 228 23.69 -3.70 -32.94
CA PRO A 228 24.73 -4.44 -33.65
C PRO A 228 25.35 -3.67 -34.83
N ASP A 229 24.66 -2.67 -35.38
CA ASP A 229 25.10 -1.91 -36.57
C ASP A 229 24.66 -0.43 -36.46
N VAL A 230 25.60 0.42 -36.07
CA VAL A 230 25.45 1.88 -35.96
C VAL A 230 26.51 2.54 -36.85
N ARG A 231 26.07 3.32 -37.83
CA ARG A 231 26.95 3.96 -38.83
C ARG A 231 26.81 5.48 -38.76
N THR A 232 27.78 6.13 -38.11
CA THR A 232 27.90 7.59 -38.08
C THR A 232 28.62 8.10 -39.34
N SER A 233 28.58 9.41 -39.58
CA SER A 233 29.16 10.05 -40.78
C SER A 233 28.71 9.39 -42.10
N THR A 234 27.54 8.76 -42.10
CA THR A 234 27.00 7.96 -43.21
C THR A 234 25.63 8.51 -43.59
N PRO A 235 25.57 9.71 -44.20
CA PRO A 235 24.30 10.29 -44.61
C PRO A 235 23.63 9.40 -45.68
N ALA A 236 22.37 9.06 -45.45
CA ALA A 236 21.50 8.57 -46.50
C ALA A 236 21.27 9.69 -47.52
N LEU A 237 21.35 9.37 -48.80
CA LEU A 237 21.17 10.31 -49.91
C LEU A 237 19.83 10.11 -50.62
N ARG A 238 19.40 8.84 -50.73
CA ARG A 238 18.16 8.48 -51.44
C ARG A 238 17.59 7.17 -50.88
N VAL A 239 16.27 7.07 -50.86
CA VAL A 239 15.54 5.84 -50.51
C VAL A 239 14.59 5.51 -51.65
N VAL A 240 14.74 4.30 -52.21
CA VAL A 240 13.92 3.81 -53.33
C VAL A 240 13.13 2.58 -52.88
N ARG A 241 11.83 2.53 -53.20
CA ARG A 241 10.91 1.47 -52.75
C ARG A 241 10.57 0.54 -53.91
N GLU A 242 11.24 -0.60 -53.98
CA GLU A 242 11.16 -1.56 -55.08
C GLU A 242 11.07 -3.02 -54.59
N ASP A 243 10.36 -3.87 -55.34
CA ASP A 243 10.22 -5.32 -55.12
C ASP A 243 9.80 -5.71 -53.69
N GLY A 244 8.85 -4.98 -53.11
CA GLY A 244 8.35 -5.28 -51.76
C GLY A 244 9.38 -5.06 -50.64
N GLY A 245 10.44 -4.29 -50.89
CA GLY A 245 11.44 -3.85 -49.90
C GLY A 245 11.88 -2.40 -50.17
N VAL A 246 12.98 -2.00 -49.55
CA VAL A 246 13.54 -0.63 -49.67
C VAL A 246 15.05 -0.67 -49.89
N ILE A 247 15.54 0.17 -50.79
CA ILE A 247 16.97 0.34 -51.08
C ILE A 247 17.39 1.70 -50.55
N VAL A 248 18.42 1.73 -49.70
CA VAL A 248 18.98 2.96 -49.13
C VAL A 248 20.35 3.20 -49.76
N GLU A 249 20.51 4.37 -50.36
CA GLU A 249 21.78 4.84 -50.93
C GLU A 249 22.49 5.76 -49.94
N THR A 250 23.77 5.52 -49.72
CA THR A 250 24.59 6.32 -48.78
C THR A 250 25.71 7.07 -49.51
N ALA A 251 26.20 8.16 -48.91
CA ALA A 251 27.30 8.94 -49.51
C ALA A 251 28.62 8.18 -49.70
N ALA A 252 28.80 7.04 -49.01
CA ALA A 252 29.94 6.16 -49.20
C ALA A 252 29.87 5.35 -50.53
N GLY A 253 28.83 5.54 -51.34
CA GLY A 253 28.65 4.87 -52.64
C GLY A 253 28.01 3.48 -52.56
N GLY A 254 27.60 3.03 -51.36
CA GLY A 254 26.91 1.76 -51.16
C GLY A 254 25.39 1.88 -51.30
N GLN A 255 24.79 0.96 -52.06
CA GLN A 255 23.35 0.68 -52.04
C GLN A 255 23.11 -0.57 -51.18
N GLU A 256 22.19 -0.50 -50.23
CA GLU A 256 21.84 -1.64 -49.38
C GLU A 256 20.34 -1.85 -49.34
N ARG A 257 19.91 -3.12 -49.46
CA ARG A 257 18.50 -3.52 -49.42
C ARG A 257 18.07 -3.93 -48.02
N PHE A 258 16.91 -3.42 -47.62
CA PHE A 258 16.21 -3.70 -46.38
C PHE A 258 14.77 -4.12 -46.65
N ASP A 259 14.13 -4.77 -45.68
CA ASP A 259 12.72 -5.15 -45.76
C ASP A 259 11.82 -3.95 -45.46
N ALA A 260 12.26 -3.05 -44.57
CA ALA A 260 11.56 -1.82 -44.21
C ALA A 260 12.53 -0.69 -43.84
N VAL A 261 12.03 0.55 -43.88
CA VAL A 261 12.76 1.75 -43.44
C VAL A 261 11.92 2.56 -42.46
N VAL A 262 12.58 3.05 -41.40
CA VAL A 262 12.04 4.02 -40.47
C VAL A 262 12.75 5.35 -40.70
N PHE A 263 11.99 6.34 -41.16
CA PHE A 263 12.47 7.73 -41.22
C PHE A 263 12.29 8.38 -39.85
N ALA A 264 13.40 8.52 -39.13
CA ALA A 264 13.49 9.23 -37.85
C ALA A 264 14.16 10.61 -37.99
N THR A 265 14.04 11.21 -39.18
CA THR A 265 14.56 12.54 -39.55
C THR A 265 13.49 13.62 -39.43
N HIS A 266 13.88 14.86 -39.69
CA HIS A 266 12.91 15.92 -39.98
C HIS A 266 12.12 15.58 -41.25
N SER A 267 10.87 16.06 -41.32
CA SER A 267 9.93 15.71 -42.38
C SER A 267 10.33 16.25 -43.76
N ASP A 268 10.99 17.40 -43.81
CA ASP A 268 11.60 17.98 -45.00
C ASP A 268 12.79 17.15 -45.51
N VAL A 269 13.62 16.63 -44.60
CA VAL A 269 14.71 15.68 -44.94
C VAL A 269 14.11 14.38 -45.49
N THR A 270 13.05 13.86 -44.89
CA THR A 270 12.35 12.67 -45.41
C THR A 270 11.83 12.87 -46.83
N LEU A 271 11.24 14.04 -47.12
CA LEU A 271 10.79 14.39 -48.48
C LEU A 271 11.96 14.41 -49.48
N GLN A 272 13.11 14.94 -49.08
CA GLN A 272 14.30 14.96 -49.92
C GLN A 272 14.82 13.54 -50.19
N LEU A 273 14.85 12.67 -49.17
CA LEU A 273 15.31 11.29 -49.30
C LEU A 273 14.41 10.44 -50.22
N LEU A 274 13.09 10.66 -50.18
CA LEU A 274 12.13 9.97 -51.04
C LEU A 274 12.10 10.54 -52.47
N GLY A 275 12.42 11.83 -52.65
CA GLY A 275 12.51 12.48 -53.96
C GLY A 275 11.22 12.34 -54.79
N ASP A 276 11.34 11.79 -56.00
CA ASP A 276 10.22 11.60 -56.92
C ASP A 276 9.28 10.45 -56.52
N ASP A 277 9.69 9.59 -55.59
CA ASP A 277 8.90 8.44 -55.15
C ASP A 277 7.81 8.82 -54.12
N VAL A 278 7.76 10.06 -53.64
CA VAL A 278 6.80 10.55 -52.65
C VAL A 278 5.34 10.43 -53.15
N ASP A 279 4.50 9.70 -52.44
CA ASP A 279 3.05 9.60 -52.68
C ASP A 279 2.34 10.93 -52.30
N PRO A 280 1.30 11.37 -53.03
CA PRO A 280 0.42 12.47 -52.61
C PRO A 280 0.05 12.52 -51.12
N ALA A 281 -0.30 11.38 -50.50
CA ALA A 281 -0.67 11.35 -49.09
C ALA A 281 0.51 11.64 -48.15
N GLU A 282 1.72 11.20 -48.53
CA GLU A 282 2.96 11.47 -47.81
C GLU A 282 3.36 12.94 -47.95
N ARG A 283 3.26 13.48 -49.17
CA ARG A 283 3.56 14.88 -49.47
C ARG A 283 2.73 15.84 -48.63
N GLU A 284 1.44 15.56 -48.49
CA GLU A 284 0.52 16.37 -47.69
C GLU A 284 0.94 16.42 -46.22
N VAL A 285 1.28 15.28 -45.62
CA VAL A 285 1.65 15.20 -44.19
C VAL A 285 3.03 15.81 -43.95
N LEU A 286 4.02 15.44 -44.76
CA LEU A 286 5.42 15.82 -44.52
C LEU A 286 5.71 17.30 -44.82
N THR A 287 4.98 17.94 -45.75
CA THR A 287 5.20 19.36 -46.08
C THR A 287 4.56 20.30 -45.03
N ALA A 288 3.62 19.81 -44.22
CA ALA A 288 2.84 20.61 -43.27
C ALA A 288 3.60 20.99 -41.98
N ILE A 289 4.86 20.57 -41.84
CA ILE A 289 5.71 20.85 -40.68
C ILE A 289 6.92 21.70 -41.12
N PRO A 290 6.81 23.03 -41.08
CA PRO A 290 7.97 23.90 -41.31
C PRO A 290 8.96 23.84 -40.14
N TYR A 291 10.23 24.21 -40.40
CA TYR A 291 11.29 24.28 -39.40
C TYR A 291 11.95 25.67 -39.40
N ASN A 292 12.35 26.14 -38.22
CA ASN A 292 13.09 27.39 -38.02
C ASN A 292 14.43 27.11 -37.34
N ASP A 293 15.51 27.67 -37.87
CA ASP A 293 16.84 27.62 -37.25
C ASP A 293 16.95 28.61 -36.09
N ASN A 294 17.56 28.15 -35.00
CA ASN A 294 17.82 28.95 -33.81
C ASN A 294 19.32 28.95 -33.51
N ASP A 295 19.88 30.13 -33.25
CA ASP A 295 21.26 30.29 -32.79
C ASP A 295 21.35 29.96 -31.29
N VAL A 296 22.28 29.07 -30.93
CA VAL A 296 22.52 28.62 -29.56
C VAL A 296 23.96 28.94 -29.15
N TYR A 297 24.12 29.61 -28.01
CA TYR A 297 25.42 29.97 -27.46
C TYR A 297 25.61 29.34 -26.08
N LEU A 298 26.74 28.65 -25.87
CA LEU A 298 27.27 28.34 -24.54
C LEU A 298 28.30 29.41 -24.17
N HIS A 299 28.10 30.09 -23.04
CA HIS A 299 28.95 31.20 -22.62
C HIS A 299 28.96 31.44 -21.10
N THR A 300 29.79 32.38 -20.64
CA THR A 300 29.83 32.84 -19.23
C THR A 300 29.38 34.29 -19.04
N ASP A 301 28.91 34.96 -20.10
CA ASP A 301 28.52 36.38 -20.07
C ASP A 301 27.25 36.64 -19.22
N PRO A 302 27.35 37.35 -18.08
CA PRO A 302 26.19 37.65 -17.24
C PRO A 302 25.32 38.79 -17.79
N ALA A 303 25.72 39.47 -18.88
CA ALA A 303 24.92 40.52 -19.50
C ALA A 303 23.63 39.97 -20.14
N LEU A 304 23.62 38.67 -20.51
CA LEU A 304 22.46 37.94 -21.03
C LEU A 304 21.66 37.27 -19.90
N MET A 305 21.64 37.87 -18.71
CA MET A 305 20.80 37.47 -17.57
C MET A 305 20.02 38.68 -17.05
N PRO A 306 18.92 38.49 -16.29
CA PRO A 306 18.23 39.60 -15.65
C PRO A 306 19.16 40.47 -14.80
N ARG A 307 18.92 41.78 -14.78
CA ARG A 307 19.72 42.75 -14.02
C ARG A 307 19.61 42.51 -12.52
N ASN A 308 18.42 42.17 -12.03
CA ASN A 308 18.22 41.79 -10.65
C ASN A 308 18.52 40.30 -10.42
N ARG A 309 19.62 40.02 -9.71
CA ARG A 309 20.01 38.65 -9.35
C ARG A 309 18.96 37.87 -8.57
N LYS A 310 18.03 38.54 -7.88
CA LYS A 310 16.94 37.87 -7.16
C LYS A 310 15.96 37.12 -8.07
N VAL A 311 15.88 37.51 -9.34
CA VAL A 311 15.01 36.82 -10.31
C VAL A 311 15.76 35.80 -11.13
N TRP A 312 17.07 35.59 -10.92
CA TRP A 312 17.81 34.58 -11.68
C TRP A 312 17.19 33.20 -11.48
N SER A 313 16.74 32.64 -12.59
CA SER A 313 15.97 31.41 -12.62
C SER A 313 16.61 30.43 -13.61
N SER A 314 16.08 29.21 -13.71
CA SER A 314 16.62 28.21 -14.64
C SER A 314 16.46 28.61 -16.10
N TRP A 315 15.40 29.36 -16.44
CA TRP A 315 15.08 29.86 -17.78
C TRP A 315 14.70 31.34 -17.66
N ASN A 316 15.42 32.19 -18.38
CA ASN A 316 15.33 33.64 -18.24
C ASN A 316 15.00 34.24 -19.61
N PHE A 317 13.75 34.69 -19.76
CA PHE A 317 13.31 35.39 -20.96
C PHE A 317 13.83 36.82 -20.95
N LEU A 318 14.43 37.23 -22.07
CA LEU A 318 14.91 38.59 -22.30
C LEU A 318 14.15 39.19 -23.49
N GLY A 319 13.48 40.33 -23.28
CA GLY A 319 12.69 40.97 -24.33
C GLY A 319 12.74 42.50 -24.32
N SER A 320 12.16 43.10 -25.35
CA SER A 320 11.92 44.54 -25.44
C SER A 320 10.47 44.82 -25.82
N SER A 321 9.94 45.97 -25.40
CA SER A 321 8.61 46.49 -25.74
C SER A 321 8.63 47.52 -26.88
N GLY A 322 9.78 47.79 -27.49
CA GLY A 322 9.93 48.77 -28.57
C GLY A 322 9.38 48.33 -29.95
N PRO A 323 9.37 49.24 -30.95
CA PRO A 323 8.98 48.92 -32.33
C PRO A 323 9.86 47.80 -32.91
N GLY A 324 9.23 46.77 -33.52
CA GLY A 324 9.94 45.60 -34.07
C GLY A 324 10.11 44.42 -33.10
N SER A 325 9.67 44.56 -31.84
CA SER A 325 9.68 43.47 -30.84
C SER A 325 8.75 42.31 -31.16
N GLU A 326 7.74 42.53 -32.00
CA GLU A 326 6.74 41.51 -32.39
C GLU A 326 7.33 40.45 -33.33
N THR A 327 8.30 40.84 -34.17
CA THR A 327 8.96 39.99 -35.17
C THR A 327 10.34 39.50 -34.74
N ALA A 328 10.86 39.99 -33.61
CA ALA A 328 12.16 39.56 -33.10
C ALA A 328 12.13 38.09 -32.67
N ALA A 329 13.23 37.38 -32.93
CA ALA A 329 13.43 36.05 -32.40
C ALA A 329 13.43 36.09 -30.86
N VAL A 330 12.85 35.06 -30.24
CA VAL A 330 12.78 34.99 -28.78
C VAL A 330 14.16 34.70 -28.19
N CYS A 331 14.54 35.49 -27.19
CA CYS A 331 15.76 35.29 -26.44
C CYS A 331 15.48 34.65 -25.08
N VAL A 332 16.07 33.48 -24.85
CA VAL A 332 16.01 32.77 -23.56
C VAL A 332 17.41 32.35 -23.15
N THR A 333 17.78 32.66 -21.92
CA THR A 333 19.01 32.16 -21.30
C THR A 333 18.69 31.09 -20.26
N TYR A 334 19.22 29.89 -20.47
CA TYR A 334 19.22 28.82 -19.48
C TYR A 334 20.44 28.94 -18.58
N TRP A 335 20.20 28.97 -17.27
CA TRP A 335 21.29 28.90 -16.30
C TRP A 335 21.62 27.44 -15.98
N ALA A 336 22.62 26.91 -16.68
CA ALA A 336 22.95 25.49 -16.64
C ALA A 336 23.26 25.01 -15.21
N ASN A 337 23.88 25.84 -14.36
CA ASN A 337 24.22 25.46 -12.99
C ASN A 337 23.00 25.15 -12.10
N ARG A 338 21.87 25.80 -12.37
CA ARG A 338 20.63 25.59 -11.63
C ARG A 338 19.79 24.46 -12.22
N LEU A 339 19.87 24.30 -13.55
CA LEU A 339 19.12 23.33 -14.32
C LEU A 339 19.75 21.93 -14.32
N GLN A 340 21.08 21.83 -14.32
CA GLN A 340 21.80 20.56 -14.45
C GLN A 340 22.69 20.33 -13.22
N GLU A 341 22.96 19.07 -12.89
CA GLU A 341 23.79 18.70 -11.73
C GLU A 341 25.25 19.13 -11.98
N PHE A 342 25.73 20.18 -11.32
CA PHE A 342 27.13 20.62 -11.31
C PHE A 342 27.70 20.62 -9.88
N PRO A 343 29.01 20.37 -9.71
CA PRO A 343 29.62 20.40 -8.38
C PRO A 343 29.60 21.82 -7.78
N PRO A 344 29.56 21.95 -6.45
CA PRO A 344 29.66 23.25 -5.79
C PRO A 344 30.92 24.01 -6.22
N GLY A 345 30.77 25.30 -6.54
CA GLY A 345 31.88 26.16 -6.98
C GLY A 345 32.13 26.16 -8.50
N ALA A 346 31.37 25.40 -9.29
CA ALA A 346 31.42 25.51 -10.75
C ALA A 346 31.11 26.97 -11.21
N PRO A 347 31.81 27.48 -12.25
CA PRO A 347 31.54 28.81 -12.79
C PRO A 347 30.14 28.85 -13.41
N ASN A 348 29.54 30.04 -13.50
CA ASN A 348 28.24 30.19 -14.14
C ASN A 348 28.36 29.92 -15.65
N LEU A 349 27.64 28.91 -16.11
CA LEU A 349 27.48 28.54 -17.50
C LEU A 349 26.06 28.87 -17.95
N PHE A 350 25.96 29.57 -19.07
CA PHE A 350 24.71 30.02 -19.65
C PHE A 350 24.55 29.44 -21.05
N VAL A 351 23.35 28.99 -21.37
CA VAL A 351 22.97 28.59 -22.72
C VAL A 351 21.92 29.57 -23.22
N THR A 352 22.27 30.45 -24.16
CA THR A 352 21.35 31.47 -24.68
C THR A 352 20.93 31.18 -26.10
N LEU A 353 19.62 31.24 -26.33
CA LEU A 353 18.97 31.13 -27.62
C LEU A 353 18.74 32.52 -28.21
N ASN A 354 19.06 32.70 -29.49
CA ASN A 354 18.80 33.88 -30.31
C ASN A 354 18.99 35.22 -29.57
N PRO A 355 20.18 35.47 -28.98
CA PRO A 355 20.39 36.69 -28.23
C PRO A 355 20.27 37.92 -29.15
N PRO A 356 19.59 39.02 -28.74
CA PRO A 356 19.45 40.22 -29.58
C PRO A 356 20.81 40.81 -29.97
N GLN A 357 21.81 40.64 -29.11
CA GLN A 357 23.21 40.89 -29.38
C GLN A 357 24.02 39.67 -28.92
N PRO A 358 24.96 39.16 -29.75
CA PRO A 358 25.81 38.05 -29.34
C PRO A 358 26.58 38.34 -28.04
N PRO A 359 26.83 37.32 -27.19
CA PRO A 359 27.68 37.48 -26.01
C PRO A 359 29.06 37.99 -26.39
N GLU A 360 29.72 38.73 -25.49
CA GLU A 360 31.08 39.23 -25.76
C GLU A 360 32.02 38.07 -26.12
N ALA A 361 32.84 38.23 -27.17
CA ALA A 361 33.66 37.15 -27.74
C ALA A 361 34.52 36.39 -26.71
N LYS A 362 35.02 37.10 -25.67
CA LYS A 362 35.82 36.51 -24.59
C LYS A 362 35.05 35.54 -23.68
N HIS A 363 33.72 35.62 -23.69
CA HIS A 363 32.82 34.79 -22.89
C HIS A 363 32.22 33.64 -23.69
N VAL A 364 32.33 33.63 -25.02
CA VAL A 364 31.80 32.58 -25.88
C VAL A 364 32.64 31.33 -25.75
N ILE A 365 32.00 30.21 -25.43
CA ILE A 365 32.62 28.88 -25.35
C ILE A 365 32.28 28.09 -26.62
N ARG A 366 30.99 28.06 -27.00
CA ARG A 366 30.49 27.36 -28.18
C ARG A 366 29.34 28.13 -28.82
N ARG A 367 29.25 28.09 -30.16
CA ARG A 367 28.08 28.50 -30.94
C ARG A 367 27.67 27.35 -31.86
N LEU A 368 26.37 27.13 -31.98
CA LEU A 368 25.79 26.17 -32.90
C LEU A 368 24.38 26.62 -33.33
N SER A 369 23.82 25.97 -34.34
CA SER A 369 22.44 26.21 -34.79
C SER A 369 21.62 24.94 -34.67
N LEU A 370 20.39 25.05 -34.14
CA LEU A 370 19.43 23.94 -34.02
C LEU A 370 18.11 24.34 -34.67
N ALA A 371 17.54 23.45 -35.47
CA ALA A 371 16.24 23.66 -36.11
C ALA A 371 15.10 23.16 -35.19
N HIS A 372 14.03 23.93 -35.07
CA HIS A 372 12.82 23.54 -34.32
C HIS A 372 11.59 23.49 -35.23
N PRO A 373 10.70 22.50 -35.07
CA PRO A 373 9.45 22.44 -35.82
C PRO A 373 8.52 23.59 -35.39
N VAL A 374 7.83 24.14 -36.37
CA VAL A 374 6.87 25.21 -36.21
C VAL A 374 5.47 24.64 -36.41
N PHE A 375 4.62 24.73 -35.39
CA PHE A 375 3.29 24.14 -35.44
C PHE A 375 2.22 25.16 -35.85
N SER A 376 1.33 24.72 -36.73
CA SER A 376 0.15 25.44 -37.20
C SER A 376 -1.09 24.53 -37.18
N GLY A 377 -2.26 25.07 -37.51
CA GLY A 377 -3.46 24.25 -37.72
C GLY A 377 -3.25 23.14 -38.77
N ALA A 378 -2.50 23.42 -39.84
CA ALA A 378 -2.14 22.43 -40.85
C ALA A 378 -1.24 21.31 -40.28
N SER A 379 -0.30 21.67 -39.39
CA SER A 379 0.56 20.70 -38.72
C SER A 379 -0.25 19.73 -37.84
N VAL A 380 -1.25 20.25 -37.11
CA VAL A 380 -2.15 19.41 -36.28
C VAL A 380 -2.97 18.45 -37.15
N ALA A 381 -3.49 18.94 -38.28
CA ALA A 381 -4.24 18.10 -39.23
C ALA A 381 -3.35 17.00 -39.84
N ALA A 382 -2.11 17.33 -40.21
CA ALA A 382 -1.14 16.37 -40.73
C ALA A 382 -0.77 15.28 -39.70
N GLN A 383 -0.55 15.66 -38.44
CA GLN A 383 -0.27 14.72 -37.35
C GLN A 383 -1.41 13.71 -37.14
N ALA A 384 -2.67 14.13 -37.26
CA ALA A 384 -3.83 13.25 -37.16
C ALA A 384 -3.89 12.21 -38.30
N ARG A 385 -3.30 12.51 -39.46
CA ARG A 385 -3.23 11.61 -40.61
C ARG A 385 -2.05 10.65 -40.58
N LEU A 386 -0.97 10.98 -39.84
CA LEU A 386 0.26 10.18 -39.79
C LEU A 386 0.02 8.67 -39.53
N PRO A 387 -0.89 8.23 -38.63
CA PRO A 387 -1.11 6.80 -38.41
C PRO A 387 -1.52 6.02 -39.67
N SER A 388 -2.20 6.67 -40.63
CA SER A 388 -2.61 6.03 -41.89
C SER A 388 -1.45 5.75 -42.84
N LEU A 389 -0.28 6.37 -42.65
CA LEU A 389 0.90 6.18 -43.48
C LEU A 389 1.80 5.03 -42.98
N GLN A 390 1.64 4.60 -41.73
CA GLN A 390 2.54 3.64 -41.11
C GLN A 390 2.48 2.26 -41.78
N GLY A 391 3.61 1.77 -42.27
CA GLY A 391 3.74 0.48 -42.94
C GLY A 391 3.33 0.49 -44.41
N HIS A 392 2.80 1.59 -44.93
CA HIS A 392 2.52 1.72 -46.35
C HIS A 392 3.84 1.63 -47.15
N ARG A 393 3.88 0.75 -48.15
CA ARG A 393 5.08 0.48 -48.99
C ARG A 393 6.35 0.20 -48.15
N ASN A 394 6.19 -0.49 -47.01
CA ASN A 394 7.28 -0.80 -46.06
C ASN A 394 8.02 0.43 -45.50
N THR A 395 7.33 1.57 -45.43
CA THR A 395 7.85 2.81 -44.86
C THR A 395 7.16 3.18 -43.56
N TYR A 396 7.93 3.72 -42.65
CA TYR A 396 7.47 4.15 -41.34
C TYR A 396 8.04 5.52 -41.03
N TYR A 397 7.23 6.38 -40.43
CA TYR A 397 7.58 7.78 -40.17
C TYR A 397 7.52 8.05 -38.68
N ALA A 398 8.58 8.62 -38.14
CA ALA A 398 8.64 8.99 -36.73
C ALA A 398 9.46 10.27 -36.53
N GLY A 399 9.15 10.99 -35.46
CA GLY A 399 9.87 12.19 -35.08
C GLY A 399 9.12 12.96 -34.02
N ALA A 400 9.83 13.82 -33.29
CA ALA A 400 9.20 14.73 -32.31
C ALA A 400 8.13 15.63 -32.97
N TRP A 401 8.27 15.91 -34.27
CA TRP A 401 7.30 16.65 -35.08
C TRP A 401 5.93 15.95 -35.23
N ALA A 402 5.82 14.66 -34.88
CA ALA A 402 4.55 13.93 -34.88
C ALA A 402 3.57 14.42 -33.80
N ALA A 403 3.99 15.31 -32.89
CA ALA A 403 3.11 15.97 -31.93
C ALA A 403 3.63 17.34 -31.47
N TYR A 404 4.06 17.52 -30.21
CA TYR A 404 4.39 18.85 -29.67
C TYR A 404 5.86 19.26 -29.85
N GLY A 405 6.70 18.40 -30.43
CA GLY A 405 8.12 18.69 -30.66
C GLY A 405 9.05 18.34 -29.49
N PHE A 406 8.57 17.61 -28.48
CA PHE A 406 9.36 17.25 -27.29
C PHE A 406 9.96 15.85 -27.37
N HIS A 407 10.85 15.56 -26.41
CA HIS A 407 11.55 14.28 -26.31
C HIS A 407 10.59 13.09 -26.18
N GLU A 408 9.55 13.23 -25.36
CA GLU A 408 8.50 12.22 -25.20
C GLU A 408 7.76 11.96 -26.51
N ASP A 409 7.47 13.01 -27.30
CA ASP A 409 6.79 12.85 -28.59
C ASP A 409 7.67 12.06 -29.57
N GLY A 410 8.99 12.30 -29.52
CA GLY A 410 9.97 11.56 -30.29
C GLY A 410 9.93 10.07 -29.98
N ILE A 411 9.89 9.68 -28.72
CA ILE A 411 9.81 8.26 -28.30
C ILE A 411 8.43 7.68 -28.59
N ARG A 412 7.35 8.42 -28.31
CA ARG A 412 5.99 7.97 -28.58
C ARG A 412 5.79 7.66 -30.06
N SER A 413 6.37 8.46 -30.96
CA SER A 413 6.33 8.16 -32.40
C SER A 413 7.13 6.90 -32.76
N ALA A 414 8.27 6.64 -32.12
CA ALA A 414 9.02 5.39 -32.29
C ALA A 414 8.25 4.16 -31.76
N VAL A 415 7.53 4.32 -30.65
CA VAL A 415 6.61 3.30 -30.11
C VAL A 415 5.50 3.00 -31.12
N ALA A 416 4.90 4.03 -31.72
CA ALA A 416 3.86 3.84 -32.73
C ALA A 416 4.38 3.10 -33.99
N VAL A 417 5.65 3.33 -34.39
CA VAL A 417 6.30 2.53 -35.44
C VAL A 417 6.41 1.06 -35.03
N MET A 418 6.92 0.81 -33.83
CA MET A 418 7.11 -0.53 -33.30
C MET A 418 5.78 -1.31 -33.23
N GLU A 419 4.72 -0.68 -32.71
CA GLU A 419 3.38 -1.27 -32.64
C GLU A 419 2.78 -1.51 -34.03
N ALA A 420 2.97 -0.58 -34.97
CA ALA A 420 2.54 -0.76 -36.36
C ALA A 420 3.28 -1.90 -37.08
N MET A 421 4.49 -2.26 -36.61
CA MET A 421 5.23 -3.43 -37.05
C MET A 421 4.87 -4.72 -36.28
N GLY A 422 3.87 -4.67 -35.39
CA GLY A 422 3.38 -5.83 -34.65
C GLY A 422 4.31 -6.31 -33.52
N GLY A 423 5.24 -5.48 -33.04
CA GLY A 423 6.07 -5.81 -31.88
C GLY A 423 5.40 -5.44 -30.54
N SER A 424 6.13 -5.64 -29.44
CA SER A 424 5.72 -5.28 -28.08
C SER A 424 6.71 -4.35 -27.37
N LEU A 425 6.23 -3.66 -26.33
CA LEU A 425 7.06 -2.80 -25.48
C LEU A 425 7.57 -3.57 -24.25
N PRO A 426 8.82 -3.33 -23.82
CA PRO A 426 9.34 -3.92 -22.59
C PRO A 426 8.84 -3.22 -21.32
N TRP A 427 8.09 -2.11 -21.44
CA TRP A 427 7.51 -1.38 -20.31
C TRP A 427 6.03 -1.04 -20.55
N VAL A 428 5.33 -0.71 -19.47
CA VAL A 428 3.99 -0.12 -19.50
C VAL A 428 4.13 1.37 -19.16
N PRO A 429 3.72 2.31 -20.04
CA PRO A 429 3.76 3.74 -19.74
C PRO A 429 2.86 4.05 -18.53
N ARG A 430 3.45 4.59 -17.46
CA ARG A 430 2.74 4.94 -16.22
C ARG A 430 2.96 6.41 -15.89
N ALA A 431 2.10 7.27 -16.42
CA ALA A 431 2.08 8.69 -16.05
C ALA A 431 1.65 8.83 -14.57
N THR A 432 2.40 9.62 -13.81
CA THR A 432 2.13 9.85 -12.38
C THR A 432 1.53 11.22 -12.13
N SER A 433 0.72 11.36 -11.08
CA SER A 433 0.18 12.66 -10.67
C SER A 433 1.16 13.37 -9.72
N PRO A 434 1.44 14.67 -9.92
CA PRO A 434 2.20 15.45 -8.94
C PRO A 434 1.34 15.87 -7.73
N LYS A 435 0.01 15.70 -7.83
CA LYS A 435 -0.96 16.14 -6.83
C LYS A 435 -1.02 15.16 -5.68
N VAL A 436 -0.95 15.69 -4.45
CA VAL A 436 -0.95 14.91 -3.21
C VAL A 436 -1.98 15.48 -2.26
N THR A 437 -2.93 14.66 -1.81
CA THR A 437 -3.97 15.09 -0.86
C THR A 437 -3.39 15.27 0.55
N PHE A 438 -4.10 15.99 1.41
CA PHE A 438 -3.68 16.16 2.81
C PHE A 438 -3.53 14.82 3.56
N SER A 439 -4.43 13.87 3.32
CA SER A 439 -4.34 12.54 3.93
C SER A 439 -3.10 11.77 3.45
N GLN A 440 -2.79 11.84 2.16
CA GLN A 440 -1.57 11.23 1.61
C GLN A 440 -0.30 11.86 2.19
N GLN A 441 -0.27 13.19 2.36
CA GLN A 441 0.85 13.88 3.02
C GLN A 441 1.03 13.44 4.47
N LEU A 442 -0.08 13.25 5.21
CA LEU A 442 -0.05 12.76 6.58
C LEU A 442 0.56 11.35 6.67
N TYR A 443 0.07 10.40 5.86
CA TYR A 443 0.60 9.03 5.86
C TYR A 443 2.05 8.96 5.40
N MET A 444 2.43 9.74 4.37
CA MET A 444 3.81 9.86 3.93
C MET A 444 4.71 10.43 5.04
N GLY A 445 4.26 11.43 5.79
CA GLY A 445 5.02 12.00 6.92
C GLY A 445 5.20 11.02 8.07
N LEU A 446 4.16 10.24 8.40
CA LEU A 446 4.25 9.16 9.40
C LEU A 446 5.22 8.06 8.94
N PHE A 447 5.10 7.63 7.69
CA PHE A 447 6.01 6.67 7.09
C PHE A 447 7.45 7.19 7.09
N ASP A 448 7.70 8.43 6.66
CA ASP A 448 9.06 8.99 6.58
C ASP A 448 9.74 9.03 7.96
N LYS A 449 8.99 9.42 9.00
CA LYS A 449 9.48 9.38 10.38
C LYS A 449 9.86 7.96 10.81
N TYR A 450 9.00 6.98 10.52
CA TYR A 450 9.23 5.58 10.84
C TYR A 450 10.41 5.00 10.05
N ALA A 451 10.43 5.21 8.74
CA ALA A 451 11.46 4.71 7.84
C ALA A 451 12.86 5.25 8.21
N ARG A 452 12.98 6.52 8.62
CA ARG A 452 14.25 7.09 9.12
C ARG A 452 14.74 6.41 10.40
N ALA A 453 13.83 6.00 11.28
CA ALA A 453 14.20 5.28 12.50
C ALA A 453 14.62 3.83 12.17
N VAL A 454 13.93 3.18 11.24
CA VAL A 454 14.08 1.74 10.95
C VAL A 454 15.24 1.43 10.01
N PHE A 455 15.35 2.10 8.86
CA PHE A 455 16.31 1.73 7.81
C PHE A 455 17.70 2.29 8.11
N THR A 456 18.46 1.55 8.90
CA THR A 456 19.86 1.86 9.26
C THR A 456 20.90 0.96 8.60
N GLN A 457 20.48 -0.18 8.04
CA GLN A 457 21.34 -1.06 7.25
C GLN A 457 20.91 -1.04 5.78
N GLY A 458 21.87 -0.90 4.87
CA GLY A 458 21.63 -0.79 3.44
C GLY A 458 21.20 0.61 3.00
N ARG A 459 20.76 0.72 1.73
CA ARG A 459 20.25 1.96 1.13
C ARG A 459 18.90 1.74 0.47
N LEU A 460 17.89 2.50 0.89
CA LEU A 460 16.57 2.51 0.26
C LEU A 460 16.29 3.88 -0.33
N ARG A 461 16.18 3.96 -1.65
CA ARG A 461 15.77 5.17 -2.37
C ARG A 461 14.33 5.00 -2.85
N MET A 462 13.49 6.00 -2.67
CA MET A 462 12.11 6.01 -3.17
C MET A 462 11.89 7.25 -4.03
N ILE A 463 11.47 7.04 -5.27
CA ILE A 463 11.09 8.09 -6.21
C ILE A 463 9.57 8.21 -6.17
N LEU A 464 9.07 9.36 -5.73
CA LEU A 464 7.65 9.63 -5.55
C LEU A 464 6.96 9.96 -6.89
N PRO A 465 5.62 9.87 -6.97
CA PRO A 465 4.84 10.22 -8.17
C PRO A 465 5.12 11.64 -8.70
N ASN A 466 5.41 12.58 -7.81
CA ASN A 466 5.74 13.96 -8.19
C ASN A 466 7.20 14.17 -8.62
N GLY A 467 8.04 13.14 -8.60
CA GLY A 467 9.46 13.19 -8.97
C GLY A 467 10.42 13.45 -7.81
N LYS A 468 9.92 13.77 -6.61
CA LYS A 468 10.75 13.95 -5.40
C LYS A 468 11.32 12.63 -4.90
N GLU A 469 12.48 12.69 -4.27
CA GLU A 469 13.13 11.52 -3.68
C GLU A 469 13.06 11.50 -2.15
N LEU A 470 12.93 10.30 -1.60
CA LEU A 470 13.19 9.98 -0.20
C LEU A 470 14.30 8.94 -0.15
N VAL A 471 15.30 9.16 0.70
CA VAL A 471 16.45 8.25 0.84
C VAL A 471 16.64 7.90 2.32
N TYR A 472 16.80 6.61 2.58
CA TYR A 472 17.03 6.03 3.90
C TYR A 472 18.28 5.14 3.89
N GLY A 473 18.96 5.05 5.03
CA GLY A 473 20.23 4.32 5.15
C GLY A 473 21.41 4.99 4.44
N SER A 474 22.47 4.22 4.13
CA SER A 474 23.69 4.74 3.50
C SER A 474 24.34 3.74 2.53
N GLU A 475 25.11 4.25 1.56
CA GLU A 475 25.89 3.41 0.61
C GLU A 475 26.95 2.56 1.31
N ASP A 476 27.53 3.03 2.42
CA ASP A 476 28.61 2.31 3.12
C ASP A 476 28.17 0.94 3.65
N THR A 477 26.86 0.77 3.89
CA THR A 477 26.26 -0.47 4.39
C THR A 477 25.51 -1.25 3.30
N ALA A 478 25.61 -0.84 2.03
CA ALA A 478 24.87 -1.43 0.91
C ALA A 478 25.41 -2.79 0.43
N LYS A 479 26.56 -3.24 0.94
CA LYS A 479 27.10 -4.57 0.60
C LYS A 479 26.28 -5.66 1.29
N ALA A 480 26.03 -6.76 0.58
CA ALA A 480 25.43 -7.93 1.19
C ALA A 480 26.37 -8.51 2.26
N PRO A 481 25.89 -8.79 3.49
CA PRO A 481 26.66 -9.55 4.46
C PRO A 481 26.74 -11.00 3.98
N VAL A 482 27.92 -11.41 3.52
CA VAL A 482 28.17 -12.78 3.07
C VAL A 482 29.37 -13.33 3.85
N SER A 483 29.14 -14.43 4.55
CA SER A 483 30.17 -15.16 5.29
C SER A 483 31.02 -16.00 4.34
N ALA A 484 32.27 -16.27 4.73
CA ALA A 484 33.15 -17.16 3.97
C ALA A 484 32.50 -18.54 3.79
N GLY A 485 32.42 -19.03 2.55
CA GLY A 485 31.75 -20.28 2.18
C GLY A 485 30.28 -20.15 1.76
N GLU A 486 29.64 -18.99 1.98
CA GLU A 486 28.27 -18.71 1.51
C GLU A 486 28.25 -17.85 0.21
N GLU A 487 29.40 -17.57 -0.42
CA GLU A 487 29.52 -16.67 -1.58
C GLU A 487 28.71 -17.15 -2.79
N TRP A 488 28.63 -18.46 -2.98
CA TRP A 488 27.89 -19.06 -4.09
C TRP A 488 26.36 -18.91 -3.94
N ARG A 489 25.86 -18.50 -2.76
CA ARG A 489 24.43 -18.27 -2.54
C ARG A 489 23.91 -16.98 -3.19
N GLY A 490 24.77 -16.15 -3.81
CA GLY A 490 24.33 -15.07 -4.71
C GLY A 490 23.39 -14.03 -4.08
N ARG A 491 23.53 -13.74 -2.79
CA ARG A 491 22.67 -12.77 -2.08
C ARG A 491 22.73 -11.40 -2.74
N PRO A 492 21.58 -10.71 -2.92
CA PRO A 492 21.57 -9.39 -3.53
C PRO A 492 22.22 -8.36 -2.60
N PRO A 493 22.78 -7.26 -3.14
CA PRO A 493 23.25 -6.15 -2.32
C PRO A 493 22.09 -5.54 -1.53
N LEU A 494 22.41 -4.98 -0.35
CA LEU A 494 21.45 -4.27 0.50
C LEU A 494 21.17 -2.87 -0.03
N ARG A 495 20.74 -2.77 -1.29
CA ARG A 495 20.29 -1.53 -1.91
C ARG A 495 19.10 -1.76 -2.82
N CYS A 496 18.22 -0.78 -2.85
CA CYS A 496 17.07 -0.80 -3.73
C CYS A 496 16.58 0.63 -4.04
N THR A 497 16.15 0.84 -5.28
CA THR A 497 15.36 1.99 -5.70
C THR A 497 13.92 1.56 -5.97
N LEU A 498 12.98 2.16 -5.24
CA LEU A 498 11.55 2.01 -5.49
C LEU A 498 11.04 3.18 -6.33
N ARG A 499 10.23 2.88 -7.33
CA ARG A 499 9.40 3.87 -8.02
C ARG A 499 7.96 3.73 -7.54
N ILE A 500 7.48 4.76 -6.85
CA ILE A 500 6.11 4.82 -6.33
C ILE A 500 5.21 5.46 -7.39
N PHE A 501 4.15 4.76 -7.77
CA PHE A 501 3.14 5.21 -8.72
C PHE A 501 1.88 5.72 -8.03
N ASP A 502 1.51 5.13 -6.88
CA ASP A 502 0.36 5.55 -6.06
C ASP A 502 0.77 5.86 -4.62
N MET A 503 0.33 7.02 -4.12
CA MET A 503 0.58 7.46 -2.75
C MET A 503 -0.17 6.62 -1.69
N ASP A 504 -1.17 5.81 -2.09
CA ASP A 504 -1.84 4.86 -1.18
C ASP A 504 -0.87 3.80 -0.63
N PHE A 505 0.27 3.60 -1.28
CA PHE A 505 1.43 2.85 -0.78
C PHE A 505 1.73 3.15 0.70
N PHE A 506 1.83 4.43 1.06
CA PHE A 506 2.16 4.84 2.42
C PHE A 506 1.07 4.48 3.42
N ARG A 507 -0.20 4.65 3.02
CA ARG A 507 -1.34 4.31 3.88
C ARG A 507 -1.39 2.81 4.13
N LYS A 508 -1.21 1.98 3.09
CA LYS A 508 -1.22 0.52 3.23
C LYS A 508 -0.15 0.05 4.21
N ILE A 509 1.07 0.57 4.11
CA ILE A 509 2.17 0.18 5.01
C ILE A 509 1.96 0.70 6.43
N VAL A 510 1.55 1.96 6.62
CA VAL A 510 1.32 2.52 7.97
C VAL A 510 0.19 1.79 8.71
N LEU A 511 -0.82 1.28 8.00
CA LEU A 511 -1.96 0.59 8.60
C LEU A 511 -1.79 -0.93 8.72
N ARG A 512 -1.02 -1.56 7.83
CA ARG A 512 -0.94 -3.03 7.72
C ARG A 512 0.48 -3.56 7.52
N HIS A 513 1.50 -2.75 7.72
CA HIS A 513 2.93 -3.10 7.67
C HIS A 513 3.33 -3.95 6.44
N ASP A 514 3.81 -5.16 6.67
CA ASP A 514 4.28 -6.12 5.66
C ASP A 514 3.13 -6.64 4.80
N VAL A 515 1.93 -6.87 5.37
CA VAL A 515 0.72 -7.18 4.60
C VAL A 515 0.41 -6.03 3.65
N GLY A 516 0.45 -4.79 4.14
CA GLY A 516 0.23 -3.58 3.35
C GLY A 516 1.27 -3.39 2.25
N MET A 517 2.53 -3.71 2.53
CA MET A 517 3.63 -3.70 1.57
C MET A 517 3.39 -4.72 0.44
N GLY A 518 3.03 -5.96 0.77
CA GLY A 518 2.69 -6.98 -0.22
C GLY A 518 1.44 -6.62 -1.03
N GLU A 519 0.41 -6.06 -0.39
CA GLU A 519 -0.81 -5.59 -1.08
C GLU A 519 -0.56 -4.41 -2.01
N ALA A 520 0.33 -3.49 -1.63
CA ALA A 520 0.78 -2.39 -2.48
C ALA A 520 1.54 -2.92 -3.70
N TYR A 521 2.43 -3.90 -3.50
CA TYR A 521 3.13 -4.55 -4.60
C TYR A 521 2.16 -5.27 -5.54
N MET A 522 1.23 -6.06 -5.01
CA MET A 522 0.20 -6.77 -5.77
C MET A 522 -0.74 -5.83 -6.54
N ALA A 523 -0.94 -4.60 -6.05
CA ALA A 523 -1.76 -3.59 -6.72
C ALA A 523 -1.00 -2.79 -7.79
N GLY A 524 0.33 -2.93 -7.85
CA GLY A 524 1.16 -2.15 -8.76
C GLY A 524 1.42 -0.72 -8.29
N ASP A 525 1.20 -0.43 -7.00
CA ASP A 525 1.42 0.91 -6.41
C ASP A 525 2.89 1.33 -6.52
N PHE A 526 3.81 0.36 -6.58
CA PHE A 526 5.24 0.60 -6.77
C PHE A 526 5.90 -0.53 -7.56
N GLU A 527 7.06 -0.23 -8.13
CA GLU A 527 8.02 -1.22 -8.66
C GLU A 527 9.38 -1.00 -7.99
N ALA A 528 10.21 -2.05 -7.99
CA ALA A 528 11.57 -2.03 -7.46
C ALA A 528 12.56 -2.38 -8.58
N ASP A 529 13.70 -1.71 -8.63
CA ASP A 529 14.82 -2.07 -9.52
C ASP A 529 15.32 -3.51 -9.24
N SER A 530 15.30 -3.91 -7.97
CA SER A 530 15.47 -5.29 -7.53
C SER A 530 14.53 -5.57 -6.36
N LEU A 531 13.49 -6.40 -6.60
CA LEU A 531 12.59 -6.81 -5.52
C LEU A 531 13.33 -7.63 -4.44
N GLY A 532 14.34 -8.42 -4.85
CA GLY A 532 15.22 -9.13 -3.93
C GLY A 532 16.08 -8.19 -3.09
N GLY A 533 16.67 -7.16 -3.70
CA GLY A 533 17.38 -6.10 -2.98
C GLY A 533 16.46 -5.33 -2.02
N PHE A 534 15.21 -5.06 -2.42
CA PHE A 534 14.22 -4.45 -1.54
C PHE A 534 13.95 -5.29 -0.30
N MET A 535 13.60 -6.57 -0.49
CA MET A 535 13.32 -7.48 0.62
C MET A 535 14.55 -7.70 1.50
N ALA A 536 15.75 -7.77 0.92
CA ALA A 536 16.98 -7.87 1.69
C ALA A 536 17.20 -6.66 2.61
N VAL A 537 16.96 -5.43 2.12
CA VAL A 537 17.00 -4.22 2.96
C VAL A 537 15.91 -4.24 4.04
N VAL A 538 14.69 -4.66 3.70
CA VAL A 538 13.58 -4.77 4.67
C VAL A 538 13.92 -5.77 5.79
N VAL A 539 14.37 -6.98 5.43
CA VAL A 539 14.68 -8.04 6.40
C VAL A 539 15.90 -7.71 7.24
N ALA A 540 16.95 -7.09 6.68
CA ALA A 540 18.11 -6.62 7.43
C ALA A 540 17.74 -5.62 8.54
N ASN A 541 16.61 -4.93 8.41
CA ASN A 541 16.10 -4.00 9.40
C ASN A 541 14.84 -4.53 10.14
N ALA A 542 14.43 -5.79 9.97
CA ALA A 542 13.15 -6.31 10.47
C ALA A 542 13.02 -6.27 12.00
N VAL A 543 14.08 -6.64 12.73
CA VAL A 543 14.08 -6.56 14.21
C VAL A 543 13.86 -5.13 14.69
N LYS A 544 14.54 -4.16 14.05
CA LYS A 544 14.35 -2.75 14.36
C LYS A 544 12.98 -2.26 13.94
N ALA A 545 12.48 -2.73 12.80
CA ALA A 545 11.14 -2.45 12.31
C ALA A 545 10.07 -2.88 13.32
N GLU A 546 10.25 -4.03 13.99
CA GLU A 546 9.40 -4.55 15.06
C GLU A 546 9.48 -3.70 16.34
N THR A 547 10.68 -3.31 16.79
CA THR A 547 10.82 -2.48 18.00
C THR A 547 10.28 -1.07 17.83
N GLU A 548 10.43 -0.49 16.64
CA GLU A 548 10.03 0.89 16.34
C GLU A 548 8.52 1.01 15.99
N ARG A 549 7.77 -0.11 15.89
CA ARG A 549 6.33 -0.09 15.54
C ARG A 549 5.50 0.79 16.46
N GLY A 550 5.86 0.86 17.74
CA GLY A 550 5.18 1.69 18.74
C GLY A 550 5.18 3.18 18.41
N HIS A 551 6.13 3.66 17.60
CA HIS A 551 6.24 5.08 17.22
C HIS A 551 5.24 5.52 16.14
N LEU A 552 4.55 4.59 15.47
CA LEU A 552 3.51 4.89 14.48
C LEU A 552 2.17 5.32 15.09
N GLY A 553 2.01 5.21 16.42
CA GLY A 553 0.88 5.79 17.16
C GLY A 553 -0.47 5.09 16.95
N LEU A 554 -1.56 5.82 17.24
CA LEU A 554 -2.93 5.28 17.33
C LEU A 554 -3.47 4.64 16.04
N LEU A 555 -3.10 5.18 14.87
CA LEU A 555 -3.59 4.68 13.58
C LEU A 555 -3.04 3.29 13.26
N ASN A 556 -1.77 3.04 13.59
CA ASN A 556 -1.18 1.72 13.46
C ASN A 556 -1.85 0.71 14.40
N TRP A 557 -2.02 1.10 15.68
CA TRP A 557 -2.69 0.25 16.67
C TRP A 557 -4.11 -0.17 16.21
N LEU A 558 -4.87 0.73 15.59
CA LEU A 558 -6.19 0.41 15.03
C LEU A 558 -6.09 -0.64 13.91
N GLY A 559 -5.12 -0.49 13.00
CA GLY A 559 -4.85 -1.45 11.92
C GLY A 559 -4.50 -2.85 12.45
N GLU A 560 -3.60 -2.93 13.42
CA GLU A 560 -3.22 -4.20 14.06
C GLU A 560 -4.39 -4.92 14.72
N ARG A 561 -5.31 -4.17 15.37
CA ARG A 561 -6.50 -4.76 15.99
C ARG A 561 -7.48 -5.30 14.96
N LEU A 562 -7.64 -4.62 13.83
CA LEU A 562 -8.48 -5.10 12.73
C LEU A 562 -7.89 -6.36 12.08
N LEU A 563 -6.57 -6.40 11.89
CA LEU A 563 -5.85 -7.59 11.43
C LEU A 563 -6.04 -8.75 12.41
N LEU A 564 -5.80 -8.55 13.70
CA LEU A 564 -6.00 -9.60 14.71
C LEU A 564 -7.43 -10.20 14.67
N LEU A 565 -8.45 -9.35 14.49
CA LEU A 565 -9.84 -9.79 14.35
C LEU A 565 -10.10 -10.58 13.05
N SER A 566 -9.40 -10.25 11.96
CA SER A 566 -9.39 -11.03 10.72
C SER A 566 -8.87 -12.46 10.98
N HIS A 567 -7.76 -12.61 11.71
CA HIS A 567 -7.16 -13.93 12.01
C HIS A 567 -8.03 -14.83 12.86
N LEU A 568 -8.71 -14.28 13.86
CA LEU A 568 -9.61 -15.05 14.72
C LEU A 568 -10.78 -15.68 13.95
N ARG A 569 -11.02 -15.31 12.68
CA ARG A 569 -12.05 -15.90 11.81
C ARG A 569 -11.59 -17.14 11.04
N ARG A 570 -10.32 -17.55 11.12
CA ARG A 570 -9.75 -18.70 10.37
C ARG A 570 -9.04 -19.73 11.27
N PRO A 571 -9.74 -20.45 12.17
CA PRO A 571 -9.12 -21.40 13.10
C PRO A 571 -8.75 -22.75 12.45
N ASN A 572 -7.65 -23.39 12.89
CA ASN A 572 -7.16 -24.70 12.41
C ASN A 572 -7.88 -25.91 13.03
N THR A 573 -9.20 -25.80 13.18
CA THR A 573 -10.06 -26.96 13.50
C THR A 573 -9.99 -27.99 12.37
N ILE A 574 -10.51 -29.21 12.56
CA ILE A 574 -10.52 -30.24 11.49
C ILE A 574 -11.22 -29.71 10.21
N GLN A 575 -12.37 -29.06 10.37
CA GLN A 575 -13.10 -28.46 9.23
C GLN A 575 -12.36 -27.25 8.65
N GLY A 576 -11.77 -26.40 9.50
CA GLY A 576 -11.02 -25.22 9.04
C GLY A 576 -9.73 -25.58 8.30
N SER A 577 -8.98 -26.59 8.80
CA SER A 577 -7.75 -27.08 8.17
C SER A 577 -8.02 -27.60 6.76
N ARG A 578 -9.11 -28.38 6.58
CA ARG A 578 -9.55 -28.86 5.26
C ARG A 578 -9.84 -27.70 4.33
N LYS A 579 -10.65 -26.73 4.78
CA LYS A 579 -11.00 -25.55 3.97
C LYS A 579 -9.79 -24.71 3.57
N ASN A 580 -8.85 -24.46 4.50
CA ASN A 580 -7.64 -23.68 4.23
C ASN A 580 -6.73 -24.37 3.20
N ILE A 581 -6.62 -25.71 3.28
CA ILE A 581 -5.83 -26.53 2.35
C ILE A 581 -6.52 -26.62 0.98
N GLU A 582 -7.84 -26.82 0.94
CA GLU A 582 -8.63 -26.76 -0.30
C GLU A 582 -8.44 -25.39 -0.97
N GLU A 583 -8.64 -24.26 -0.28
CA GLU A 583 -8.44 -22.91 -0.85
C GLU A 583 -6.99 -22.66 -1.36
N HIS A 584 -5.97 -23.30 -0.76
CA HIS A 584 -4.57 -23.17 -1.19
C HIS A 584 -4.27 -24.03 -2.44
N TYR A 585 -4.74 -25.28 -2.48
CA TYR A 585 -4.51 -26.21 -3.59
C TYR A 585 -5.57 -26.15 -4.70
N ASP A 586 -6.64 -25.37 -4.51
CA ASP A 586 -7.62 -24.98 -5.55
C ASP A 586 -6.97 -24.17 -6.68
N ALA A 587 -5.73 -23.69 -6.48
CA ALA A 587 -4.89 -23.20 -7.56
C ALA A 587 -4.52 -24.30 -8.58
N GLY A 588 -4.69 -25.59 -8.27
CA GLY A 588 -4.55 -26.70 -9.21
C GLY A 588 -3.12 -27.11 -9.57
N ASN A 589 -2.93 -28.40 -9.86
CA ASN A 589 -1.61 -29.02 -10.11
C ASN A 589 -0.88 -28.39 -11.30
N ALA A 590 -1.63 -27.91 -12.29
CA ALA A 590 -1.09 -27.28 -13.49
C ALA A 590 -0.21 -26.07 -13.13
N MET A 591 -0.61 -25.26 -12.15
CA MET A 591 0.18 -24.13 -11.69
C MET A 591 1.48 -24.59 -11.01
N TYR A 592 1.41 -25.55 -10.08
CA TYR A 592 2.58 -26.04 -9.36
C TYR A 592 3.62 -26.70 -10.29
N LYS A 593 3.16 -27.41 -11.32
CA LYS A 593 4.02 -28.00 -12.37
C LYS A 593 4.83 -26.96 -13.15
N LEU A 594 4.43 -25.68 -13.13
CA LEU A 594 5.18 -24.64 -13.85
C LEU A 594 6.50 -24.30 -13.16
N PHE A 595 6.62 -24.44 -11.83
CA PHE A 595 7.81 -24.01 -11.08
C PHE A 595 8.44 -25.07 -10.17
N LEU A 596 7.73 -26.16 -9.86
CA LEU A 596 8.31 -27.30 -9.14
C LEU A 596 9.12 -28.19 -10.09
N ASP A 597 10.01 -28.99 -9.52
CA ASP A 597 10.73 -30.04 -10.24
C ASP A 597 9.84 -31.27 -10.50
N GLU A 598 10.40 -32.29 -11.14
CA GLU A 598 9.71 -33.52 -11.51
C GLU A 598 9.19 -34.30 -10.31
N THR A 599 9.77 -34.14 -9.10
CA THR A 599 9.24 -34.75 -7.88
C THR A 599 7.92 -34.11 -7.41
N LEU A 600 7.55 -32.93 -7.93
CA LEU A 600 6.47 -32.07 -7.44
C LEU A 600 6.59 -31.76 -5.95
N THR A 601 7.80 -31.60 -5.44
CA THR A 601 8.00 -31.34 -4.02
C THR A 601 7.92 -29.85 -3.72
N TYR A 602 6.80 -29.41 -3.13
CA TYR A 602 6.64 -28.03 -2.67
C TYR A 602 7.19 -27.85 -1.24
N SER A 603 8.51 -28.01 -1.12
CA SER A 603 9.27 -27.91 0.14
C SER A 603 10.74 -27.67 -0.18
N SER A 604 11.55 -27.22 0.79
CA SER A 604 12.99 -27.00 0.60
C SER A 604 13.73 -28.23 0.06
N GLY A 605 14.65 -28.02 -0.88
CA GLY A 605 15.73 -28.95 -1.21
C GLY A 605 16.95 -28.78 -0.29
N VAL A 606 17.96 -29.64 -0.48
CA VAL A 606 19.29 -29.57 0.17
C VAL A 606 20.37 -29.56 -0.91
N TYR A 607 21.14 -28.49 -0.99
CA TYR A 607 22.18 -28.30 -2.01
C TYR A 607 23.53 -28.69 -1.43
N LEU A 608 24.13 -29.76 -1.97
CA LEU A 608 25.45 -30.21 -1.54
C LEU A 608 26.56 -29.51 -2.32
N LYS A 609 26.25 -29.03 -3.54
CA LYS A 609 27.15 -28.29 -4.41
C LYS A 609 26.43 -27.12 -5.10
N PRO A 610 27.14 -26.05 -5.48
CA PRO A 610 26.55 -24.94 -6.24
C PRO A 610 25.93 -25.33 -7.59
N SER A 611 26.38 -26.47 -8.16
CA SER A 611 25.91 -26.98 -9.45
C SER A 611 24.68 -27.90 -9.35
N ASP A 612 24.20 -28.21 -8.14
CA ASP A 612 23.05 -29.08 -7.97
C ASP A 612 21.79 -28.41 -8.55
N SER A 613 21.07 -29.13 -9.41
CA SER A 613 19.76 -28.68 -9.89
C SER A 613 18.72 -28.73 -8.78
N LEU A 614 17.59 -28.02 -8.95
CA LEU A 614 16.46 -28.11 -8.01
C LEU A 614 16.04 -29.57 -7.80
N HIS A 615 15.92 -30.36 -8.87
CA HIS A 615 15.60 -31.78 -8.79
C HIS A 615 16.61 -32.57 -7.94
N GLN A 616 17.91 -32.38 -8.20
CA GLN A 616 18.95 -33.05 -7.44
C GLN A 616 18.91 -32.64 -5.97
N ALA A 617 18.66 -31.36 -5.67
CA ALA A 617 18.54 -30.88 -4.30
C ALA A 617 17.32 -31.48 -3.57
N GLN A 618 16.21 -31.73 -4.27
CA GLN A 618 15.06 -32.43 -3.69
C GLN A 618 15.39 -33.88 -3.34
N LEU A 619 16.11 -34.59 -4.23
CA LEU A 619 16.58 -35.95 -3.96
C LEU A 619 17.56 -35.99 -2.78
N ASN A 620 18.54 -35.08 -2.75
CA ASN A 620 19.51 -34.97 -1.66
C ASN A 620 18.81 -34.78 -0.31
N LYS A 621 17.77 -33.95 -0.26
CA LYS A 621 16.96 -33.71 0.94
C LYS A 621 16.21 -34.96 1.39
N ILE A 622 15.58 -35.68 0.45
CA ILE A 622 14.90 -36.94 0.78
C ILE A 622 15.90 -37.96 1.33
N ASP A 623 17.05 -38.11 0.68
CA ASP A 623 18.11 -39.03 1.11
C ASP A 623 18.66 -38.65 2.49
N ALA A 624 18.82 -37.35 2.78
CA ALA A 624 19.22 -36.86 4.10
C ALA A 624 18.20 -37.20 5.19
N LEU A 625 16.90 -37.06 4.91
CA LEU A 625 15.83 -37.42 5.85
C LEU A 625 15.77 -38.94 6.09
N ILE A 626 15.93 -39.75 5.03
CA ILE A 626 16.03 -41.23 5.14
C ILE A 626 17.20 -41.62 6.04
N ALA A 627 18.38 -41.03 5.81
CA ALA A 627 19.57 -41.28 6.60
C ALA A 627 19.38 -40.85 8.07
N LYS A 628 18.78 -39.67 8.29
CA LYS A 628 18.52 -39.13 9.63
C LYS A 628 17.54 -40.00 10.43
N ALA A 629 16.49 -40.49 9.78
CA ALA A 629 15.52 -41.44 10.36
C ALA A 629 16.09 -42.85 10.50
N ARG A 630 17.23 -43.14 9.82
CA ARG A 630 17.88 -44.45 9.74
C ARG A 630 16.90 -45.53 9.27
N ILE A 631 16.17 -45.22 8.19
CA ILE A 631 15.16 -46.11 7.59
C ILE A 631 15.86 -47.26 6.87
N GLY A 632 15.50 -48.50 7.23
CA GLY A 632 15.98 -49.73 6.61
C GLY A 632 14.88 -50.53 5.89
N PRO A 633 15.25 -51.62 5.20
CA PRO A 633 14.31 -52.45 4.42
C PRO A 633 13.17 -53.09 5.23
N ASN A 634 13.37 -53.26 6.54
CA ASN A 634 12.39 -53.91 7.41
C ASN A 634 11.47 -52.91 8.13
N ASP A 635 11.72 -51.61 8.01
CA ASP A 635 10.95 -50.59 8.70
C ASP A 635 9.58 -50.37 8.03
N HIS A 636 8.58 -50.06 8.84
CA HIS A 636 7.31 -49.50 8.39
C HIS A 636 7.23 -48.02 8.78
N VAL A 637 7.14 -47.15 7.78
CA VAL A 637 7.21 -45.70 7.93
C VAL A 637 5.84 -45.07 7.72
N LEU A 638 5.46 -44.14 8.61
CA LEU A 638 4.31 -43.25 8.43
C LEU A 638 4.79 -41.89 7.94
N GLU A 639 4.25 -41.42 6.83
CA GLU A 639 4.44 -40.05 6.34
C GLU A 639 3.17 -39.23 6.59
N ILE A 640 3.29 -38.24 7.48
CA ILE A 640 2.22 -37.28 7.75
C ILE A 640 2.34 -36.17 6.71
N GLY A 641 1.33 -36.03 5.84
CA GLY A 641 1.34 -35.06 4.73
C GLY A 641 2.18 -35.53 3.55
N CYS A 642 1.76 -36.59 2.86
CA CYS A 642 2.55 -37.24 1.81
C CYS A 642 2.67 -36.48 0.49
N GLY A 643 2.03 -35.31 0.37
CA GLY A 643 2.02 -34.49 -0.84
C GLY A 643 1.70 -35.31 -2.10
N TRP A 644 2.55 -35.15 -3.12
CA TRP A 644 2.43 -35.81 -4.43
C TRP A 644 3.16 -37.17 -4.51
N GLY A 645 3.55 -37.77 -3.38
CA GLY A 645 4.13 -39.12 -3.31
C GLY A 645 5.63 -39.24 -3.66
N GLY A 646 6.31 -38.13 -3.99
CA GLY A 646 7.72 -38.13 -4.39
C GLY A 646 8.67 -38.71 -3.33
N PHE A 647 8.44 -38.42 -2.05
CA PHE A 647 9.22 -39.00 -0.94
C PHE A 647 9.01 -40.51 -0.88
N ALA A 648 7.77 -40.96 -0.76
CA ALA A 648 7.42 -42.37 -0.66
C ALA A 648 8.10 -43.21 -1.75
N ILE A 649 8.05 -42.74 -3.00
CA ILE A 649 8.68 -43.41 -4.16
C ILE A 649 10.20 -43.54 -3.94
N ARG A 650 10.90 -42.42 -3.66
CA ARG A 650 12.35 -42.43 -3.47
C ARG A 650 12.77 -43.29 -2.26
N ALA A 651 12.05 -43.21 -1.14
CA ALA A 651 12.36 -43.96 0.07
C ALA A 651 12.25 -45.47 -0.14
N VAL A 652 11.16 -45.93 -0.77
CA VAL A 652 10.96 -47.36 -1.05
C VAL A 652 11.95 -47.85 -2.11
N GLN A 653 12.25 -47.07 -3.15
CA GLN A 653 13.26 -47.44 -4.15
C GLN A 653 14.66 -47.58 -3.54
N THR A 654 15.01 -46.74 -2.58
CA THR A 654 16.36 -46.69 -2.00
C THR A 654 16.55 -47.72 -0.89
N THR A 655 15.49 -48.01 -0.11
CA THR A 655 15.60 -48.84 1.10
C THR A 655 14.83 -50.16 1.05
N GLY A 656 13.77 -50.26 0.23
CA GLY A 656 12.86 -51.40 0.22
C GLY A 656 11.86 -51.45 1.39
N CYS A 657 11.76 -50.38 2.20
CA CYS A 657 10.87 -50.31 3.36
C CYS A 657 9.37 -50.38 2.99
N ARG A 658 8.50 -50.51 4.00
CA ARG A 658 7.05 -50.32 3.83
C ARG A 658 6.68 -48.88 4.16
N TRP A 659 5.80 -48.28 3.36
CA TRP A 659 5.44 -46.87 3.49
C TRP A 659 3.92 -46.69 3.59
N THR A 660 3.48 -45.83 4.51
CA THR A 660 2.10 -45.38 4.60
C THR A 660 2.07 -43.85 4.62
N GLY A 661 1.57 -43.24 3.55
CA GLY A 661 1.41 -41.80 3.44
C GLY A 661 -0.03 -41.37 3.66
N ILE A 662 -0.23 -40.25 4.36
CA ILE A 662 -1.56 -39.66 4.57
C ILE A 662 -1.64 -38.24 4.02
N THR A 663 -2.78 -37.86 3.46
CA THR A 663 -3.09 -36.49 3.04
C THR A 663 -4.57 -36.17 3.25
N ILE A 664 -4.89 -34.89 3.34
CA ILE A 664 -6.27 -34.38 3.36
C ILE A 664 -6.64 -33.59 2.09
N SER A 665 -5.77 -33.59 1.06
CA SER A 665 -6.11 -33.12 -0.29
C SER A 665 -6.43 -34.31 -1.20
N LYS A 666 -7.57 -34.22 -1.91
CA LYS A 666 -8.00 -35.27 -2.84
C LYS A 666 -7.16 -35.25 -4.12
N GLU A 667 -6.78 -34.06 -4.55
CA GLU A 667 -5.97 -33.81 -5.74
C GLU A 667 -4.57 -34.40 -5.55
N GLN A 668 -3.94 -34.12 -4.41
CA GLN A 668 -2.65 -34.70 -4.02
C GLN A 668 -2.71 -36.22 -3.98
N LEU A 669 -3.74 -36.78 -3.33
CA LEU A 669 -3.91 -38.23 -3.24
C LEU A 669 -4.06 -38.87 -4.62
N ALA A 670 -4.85 -38.27 -5.50
CA ALA A 670 -5.12 -38.82 -6.83
C ALA A 670 -3.84 -38.96 -7.65
N GLU A 671 -3.05 -37.89 -7.77
CA GLU A 671 -1.81 -37.95 -8.55
C GLU A 671 -0.69 -38.68 -7.82
N ALA A 672 -0.59 -38.61 -6.49
CA ALA A 672 0.36 -39.44 -5.75
C ALA A 672 0.11 -40.94 -6.01
N THR A 673 -1.17 -41.35 -6.05
CA THR A 673 -1.57 -42.73 -6.37
C THR A 673 -1.17 -43.12 -7.79
N GLU A 674 -1.42 -42.24 -8.78
CA GLU A 674 -1.02 -42.46 -10.17
C GLU A 674 0.50 -42.59 -10.32
N ARG A 675 1.27 -41.73 -9.64
CA ARG A 675 2.74 -41.76 -9.69
C ARG A 675 3.31 -43.01 -9.03
N VAL A 676 2.75 -43.44 -7.90
CA VAL A 676 3.12 -44.70 -7.24
C VAL A 676 2.78 -45.91 -8.13
N ALA A 677 1.65 -45.86 -8.87
CA ALA A 677 1.30 -46.85 -9.88
C ALA A 677 2.33 -46.91 -11.01
N ALA A 678 2.67 -45.76 -11.59
CA ALA A 678 3.62 -45.65 -12.67
C ALA A 678 5.03 -46.13 -12.26
N ALA A 679 5.40 -45.95 -10.99
CA ALA A 679 6.65 -46.47 -10.44
C ALA A 679 6.63 -47.97 -10.11
N GLY A 680 5.46 -48.63 -10.15
CA GLY A 680 5.32 -50.06 -9.83
C GLY A 680 5.47 -50.40 -8.35
N LEU A 681 5.17 -49.47 -7.44
CA LEU A 681 5.46 -49.59 -5.99
C LEU A 681 4.22 -49.79 -5.11
N GLN A 682 3.07 -50.12 -5.71
CA GLN A 682 1.78 -50.22 -5.01
C GLN A 682 1.76 -51.27 -3.89
N ASP A 683 2.55 -52.34 -4.02
CA ASP A 683 2.65 -53.40 -3.01
C ASP A 683 3.40 -52.97 -1.74
N ARG A 684 4.10 -51.84 -1.79
CA ARG A 684 4.96 -51.32 -0.70
C ARG A 684 4.53 -49.96 -0.17
N ILE A 685 3.80 -49.18 -0.98
CA ILE A 685 3.33 -47.84 -0.63
C ILE A 685 1.80 -47.84 -0.53
N THR A 686 1.28 -47.49 0.64
CA THR A 686 -0.14 -47.26 0.87
C THR A 686 -0.39 -45.76 1.07
N LEU A 687 -1.32 -45.17 0.32
CA LEU A 687 -1.69 -43.76 0.44
C LEU A 687 -3.15 -43.64 0.89
N LEU A 688 -3.43 -42.77 1.85
CA LEU A 688 -4.76 -42.65 2.47
C LEU A 688 -5.22 -41.20 2.54
N PHE A 689 -6.52 -40.99 2.27
CA PHE A 689 -7.21 -39.76 2.61
C PHE A 689 -7.54 -39.76 4.10
N CYS A 690 -6.65 -39.21 4.93
CA CYS A 690 -6.74 -39.31 6.38
C CYS A 690 -6.15 -38.06 7.04
N ASP A 691 -6.88 -37.50 8.01
CA ASP A 691 -6.34 -36.48 8.90
C ASP A 691 -5.41 -37.15 9.92
N TYR A 692 -4.23 -36.56 10.16
CA TYR A 692 -3.26 -37.13 11.09
C TYR A 692 -3.85 -37.38 12.48
N ARG A 693 -4.81 -36.54 12.91
CA ARG A 693 -5.48 -36.65 14.22
C ARG A 693 -6.26 -37.95 14.38
N ASP A 694 -6.71 -38.54 13.28
CA ASP A 694 -7.50 -39.78 13.26
C ASP A 694 -6.60 -41.02 13.12
N THR A 695 -5.30 -40.86 12.90
CA THR A 695 -4.37 -42.00 12.65
C THR A 695 -4.29 -43.02 13.79
N PRO A 696 -4.34 -42.67 15.09
CA PRO A 696 -4.32 -43.68 16.15
C PRO A 696 -5.52 -44.63 16.08
N THR A 697 -6.68 -44.11 15.68
CA THR A 697 -7.91 -44.89 15.51
C THR A 697 -7.92 -45.65 14.18
N ALA A 698 -7.44 -45.03 13.10
CA ALA A 698 -7.49 -45.61 11.76
C ALA A 698 -6.40 -46.65 11.47
N LEU A 699 -5.20 -46.48 12.04
CA LEU A 699 -3.99 -47.26 11.69
C LEU A 699 -3.40 -48.03 12.88
N GLY A 700 -3.97 -47.85 14.08
CA GLY A 700 -3.52 -48.49 15.31
C GLY A 700 -2.34 -47.77 15.98
N VAL A 701 -2.26 -47.93 17.30
CA VAL A 701 -1.24 -47.35 18.16
C VAL A 701 0.05 -48.19 18.10
N GLY A 702 1.21 -47.54 18.05
CA GLY A 702 2.51 -48.22 18.05
C GLY A 702 2.82 -49.03 16.80
N THR A 703 2.25 -48.66 15.65
CA THR A 703 2.36 -49.41 14.39
C THR A 703 3.70 -49.19 13.67
N PHE A 704 4.31 -48.01 13.79
CA PHE A 704 5.38 -47.57 12.90
C PHE A 704 6.77 -47.54 13.56
N ASP A 705 7.80 -47.92 12.79
CA ASP A 705 9.22 -47.87 13.21
C ASP A 705 9.80 -46.47 13.05
N ALA A 706 9.27 -45.71 12.08
CA ALA A 706 9.60 -44.31 11.88
C ALA A 706 8.38 -43.48 11.46
N VAL A 707 8.40 -42.20 11.82
CA VAL A 707 7.46 -41.18 11.34
C VAL A 707 8.24 -40.11 10.62
N VAL A 708 7.78 -39.69 9.45
CA VAL A 708 8.32 -38.56 8.71
C VAL A 708 7.21 -37.54 8.50
N SER A 709 7.53 -36.26 8.65
CA SER A 709 6.58 -35.18 8.39
C SER A 709 7.33 -33.96 7.89
N VAL A 710 7.10 -33.59 6.63
CA VAL A 710 7.84 -32.53 5.95
C VAL A 710 6.94 -31.31 5.81
N GLU A 711 7.31 -30.22 6.49
CA GLU A 711 6.65 -28.91 6.44
C GLU A 711 5.13 -28.96 6.67
N MET A 712 4.70 -29.90 7.50
CA MET A 712 3.31 -30.08 7.93
C MET A 712 2.98 -29.36 9.25
N ILE A 713 3.98 -29.15 10.10
CA ILE A 713 3.78 -28.57 11.44
C ILE A 713 3.28 -27.11 11.35
N GLU A 714 3.60 -26.45 10.25
CA GLU A 714 3.21 -25.10 9.89
C GLU A 714 1.70 -24.99 9.67
N ALA A 715 1.04 -26.08 9.26
CA ALA A 715 -0.41 -26.12 9.07
C ALA A 715 -1.18 -26.48 10.36
N VAL A 716 -0.49 -26.84 11.45
CA VAL A 716 -1.12 -27.31 12.69
C VAL A 716 -1.69 -26.15 13.51
N GLY A 717 -0.96 -25.04 13.62
CA GLY A 717 -1.32 -23.93 14.50
C GLY A 717 -0.82 -24.11 15.94
N HIS A 718 -0.52 -22.98 16.61
CA HIS A 718 0.02 -22.95 17.98
C HIS A 718 -0.77 -23.82 18.97
N GLU A 719 -2.10 -23.68 19.00
CA GLU A 719 -3.00 -24.37 19.94
C GLU A 719 -3.05 -25.89 19.76
N HIS A 720 -2.49 -26.42 18.66
CA HIS A 720 -2.57 -27.84 18.29
C HIS A 720 -1.20 -28.53 18.23
N LEU A 721 -0.11 -27.84 18.60
CA LEU A 721 1.24 -28.40 18.61
C LEU A 721 1.36 -29.59 19.57
N GLU A 722 0.93 -29.46 20.83
CA GLU A 722 0.99 -30.57 21.79
C GLU A 722 0.18 -31.80 21.32
N PRO A 723 -1.09 -31.67 20.87
CA PRO A 723 -1.82 -32.77 20.23
C PRO A 723 -1.07 -33.42 19.06
N TYR A 724 -0.40 -32.64 18.23
CA TYR A 724 0.37 -33.15 17.09
C TYR A 724 1.54 -34.05 17.52
N PHE A 725 2.36 -33.61 18.48
CA PHE A 725 3.44 -34.45 19.02
C PHE A 725 2.93 -35.67 19.78
N LYS A 726 1.79 -35.55 20.46
CA LYS A 726 1.13 -36.69 21.11
C LYS A 726 0.71 -37.77 20.11
N VAL A 727 0.19 -37.40 18.94
CA VAL A 727 -0.13 -38.35 17.87
C VAL A 727 1.14 -39.04 17.40
N ILE A 728 2.21 -38.30 17.08
CA ILE A 728 3.50 -38.89 16.64
C ILE A 728 4.02 -39.89 17.68
N GLY A 729 4.03 -39.50 18.96
CA GLY A 729 4.46 -40.38 20.06
C GLY A 729 3.58 -41.64 20.17
N THR A 730 2.29 -41.53 19.91
CA THR A 730 1.34 -42.65 19.94
C THR A 730 1.56 -43.62 18.77
N MET A 731 1.86 -43.12 17.57
CA MET A 731 2.04 -43.95 16.38
C MET A 731 3.35 -44.74 16.36
N LEU A 732 4.41 -44.23 17.02
CA LEU A 732 5.73 -44.87 17.05
C LEU A 732 5.80 -46.08 17.98
N LYS A 733 6.56 -47.10 17.60
CA LYS A 733 7.03 -48.16 18.51
C LYS A 733 8.04 -47.61 19.54
N PRO A 734 8.22 -48.25 20.72
CA PRO A 734 9.32 -47.92 21.62
C PRO A 734 10.67 -47.97 20.89
N GLY A 735 11.52 -46.94 21.06
CA GLY A 735 12.77 -46.79 20.30
C GLY A 735 12.60 -46.30 18.85
N GLY A 736 11.36 -46.10 18.39
CA GLY A 736 11.05 -45.54 17.08
C GLY A 736 11.51 -44.08 16.94
N ARG A 737 11.65 -43.63 15.69
CA ARG A 737 12.27 -42.34 15.34
C ARG A 737 11.29 -41.48 14.55
N ALA A 738 11.14 -40.20 14.91
CA ALA A 738 10.44 -39.25 14.05
C ALA A 738 11.43 -38.23 13.49
N VAL A 739 11.32 -37.95 12.18
CA VAL A 739 12.06 -36.86 11.54
C VAL A 739 11.07 -35.85 10.98
N LEU A 740 11.21 -34.61 11.42
CA LEU A 740 10.42 -33.49 10.94
C LEU A 740 11.29 -32.57 10.10
N GLN A 741 10.77 -32.03 9.02
CA GLN A 741 11.29 -30.80 8.42
C GLN A 741 10.32 -29.68 8.81
N ALA A 742 10.81 -28.64 9.48
CA ALA A 742 9.96 -27.62 10.09
C ALA A 742 10.54 -26.22 9.89
N ILE A 743 9.77 -25.36 9.24
CA ILE A 743 10.04 -23.94 9.18
C ILE A 743 9.75 -23.34 10.55
N CYS A 744 10.76 -22.71 11.15
CA CYS A 744 10.66 -22.13 12.49
C CYS A 744 10.98 -20.64 12.48
N CYS A 745 10.32 -19.89 13.36
CA CYS A 745 10.80 -18.58 13.76
C CYS A 745 11.78 -18.70 14.94
N ALA A 746 12.54 -17.63 15.19
CA ALA A 746 13.39 -17.53 16.38
C ALA A 746 12.55 -17.55 17.67
N ASP A 747 13.09 -18.18 18.73
CA ASP A 747 12.40 -18.35 20.01
C ASP A 747 12.02 -17.01 20.66
N GLU A 748 12.90 -16.00 20.55
CA GLU A 748 12.68 -14.68 21.14
C GLU A 748 11.50 -13.92 20.51
N ARG A 749 11.10 -14.31 19.30
CA ARG A 749 10.00 -13.68 18.54
C ARG A 749 8.70 -14.48 18.60
N TYR A 750 8.74 -15.71 19.10
CA TYR A 750 7.63 -16.65 18.99
C TYR A 750 6.36 -16.18 19.71
N GLU A 751 6.49 -15.67 20.94
CA GLU A 751 5.33 -15.18 21.72
C GLU A 751 4.62 -14.03 21.00
N ALA A 752 5.38 -13.05 20.49
CA ALA A 752 4.82 -11.94 19.71
C ALA A 752 4.22 -12.42 18.37
N TYR A 753 4.87 -13.38 17.70
CA TYR A 753 4.39 -13.97 16.46
C TYR A 753 3.02 -14.67 16.63
N CYS A 754 2.79 -15.37 17.75
CA CYS A 754 1.50 -15.98 18.09
C CYS A 754 0.33 -14.99 18.16
N HIS A 755 0.60 -13.71 18.39
CA HIS A 755 -0.42 -12.67 18.53
C HIS A 755 -0.49 -11.69 17.37
N THR A 756 0.25 -11.94 16.29
CA THR A 756 0.30 -11.09 15.10
C THR A 756 0.00 -11.91 13.85
N SER A 757 0.02 -11.26 12.69
CA SER A 757 0.03 -11.93 11.40
C SER A 757 0.80 -11.13 10.38
N ASP A 758 1.17 -11.81 9.31
CA ASP A 758 1.98 -11.33 8.21
C ASP A 758 1.29 -11.56 6.85
N PHE A 759 1.96 -11.10 5.80
CA PHE A 759 1.54 -11.30 4.41
C PHE A 759 1.30 -12.78 4.07
N ILE A 760 2.15 -13.68 4.59
CA ILE A 760 2.11 -15.11 4.28
C ILE A 760 0.82 -15.73 4.79
N ARG A 761 0.46 -15.50 6.05
CA ARG A 761 -0.77 -16.02 6.67
C ARG A 761 -2.04 -15.41 6.10
N GLU A 762 -1.97 -14.21 5.51
CA GLU A 762 -3.14 -13.57 4.90
C GLU A 762 -3.38 -14.03 3.46
N HIS A 763 -2.32 -14.14 2.65
CA HIS A 763 -2.42 -14.22 1.18
C HIS A 763 -1.91 -15.53 0.57
N ILE A 764 -1.06 -16.29 1.28
CA ILE A 764 -0.42 -17.52 0.79
C ILE A 764 -0.90 -18.74 1.57
N PHE A 765 -0.68 -18.79 2.88
CA PHE A 765 -1.03 -19.91 3.76
C PHE A 765 -1.99 -19.47 4.88
N PRO A 766 -3.30 -19.27 4.58
CA PRO A 766 -4.31 -19.02 5.60
C PRO A 766 -4.29 -20.08 6.70
N GLY A 767 -4.18 -19.65 7.95
CA GLY A 767 -4.06 -20.56 9.11
C GLY A 767 -2.65 -21.09 9.38
N GLY A 768 -1.68 -20.80 8.51
CA GLY A 768 -0.28 -21.16 8.74
C GLY A 768 0.28 -20.57 10.04
N HIS A 769 1.18 -21.29 10.70
CA HIS A 769 1.82 -20.90 11.96
C HIS A 769 3.21 -21.51 12.09
N LEU A 770 4.26 -20.68 12.09
CA LEU A 770 5.63 -21.14 12.31
C LEU A 770 5.86 -21.41 13.81
N PRO A 771 6.19 -22.64 14.23
CA PRO A 771 6.66 -22.90 15.59
C PRO A 771 8.06 -22.30 15.84
N SER A 772 8.52 -22.35 17.08
CA SER A 772 9.94 -22.19 17.41
C SER A 772 10.53 -23.52 17.89
N LEU A 773 11.86 -23.65 17.92
CA LEU A 773 12.50 -24.87 18.43
C LEU A 773 12.20 -25.11 19.91
N GLY A 774 12.15 -24.04 20.73
CA GLY A 774 11.71 -24.12 22.12
C GLY A 774 10.27 -24.61 22.25
N ALA A 775 9.34 -24.10 21.43
CA ALA A 775 7.95 -24.54 21.43
C ALA A 775 7.81 -26.03 21.04
N ILE A 776 8.59 -26.49 20.04
CA ILE A 776 8.66 -27.89 19.65
C ILE A 776 9.16 -28.75 20.82
N ALA A 777 10.26 -28.35 21.46
CA ALA A 777 10.84 -29.09 22.59
C ALA A 777 9.88 -29.18 23.78
N ASP A 778 9.16 -28.09 24.07
CA ASP A 778 8.17 -28.04 25.14
C ASP A 778 6.96 -28.92 24.86
N CYS A 779 6.44 -28.89 23.63
CA CYS A 779 5.31 -29.74 23.23
C CYS A 779 5.67 -31.24 23.15
N CYS A 780 6.96 -31.59 23.08
CA CYS A 780 7.39 -32.99 23.18
C CYS A 780 7.31 -33.52 24.63
N ARG A 781 7.31 -32.65 25.66
CA ARG A 781 7.30 -33.09 27.06
C ARG A 781 6.02 -33.89 27.36
N GLY A 782 6.18 -35.04 28.02
CA GLY A 782 5.05 -35.90 28.37
C GLY A 782 4.46 -36.73 27.21
N THR A 783 5.00 -36.62 25.98
CA THR A 783 4.56 -37.43 24.82
C THR A 783 5.37 -38.71 24.62
N GLY A 784 6.44 -38.90 25.42
CA GLY A 784 7.41 -39.98 25.25
C GLY A 784 8.42 -39.75 24.12
N LEU A 785 8.42 -38.56 23.50
CA LEU A 785 9.38 -38.14 22.49
C LEU A 785 10.47 -37.27 23.11
N ALA A 786 11.72 -37.53 22.74
CA ALA A 786 12.87 -36.70 23.10
C ALA A 786 13.51 -36.11 21.84
N LEU A 787 13.71 -34.78 21.84
CA LEU A 787 14.51 -34.08 20.84
C LEU A 787 15.98 -34.49 20.94
N ARG A 788 16.56 -34.99 19.85
CA ARG A 788 17.93 -35.53 19.82
C ARG A 788 18.89 -34.75 18.93
N ASP A 789 18.40 -34.22 17.81
CA ASP A 789 19.27 -33.55 16.85
C ASP A 789 18.48 -32.57 15.98
N THR A 790 19.12 -31.46 15.59
CA THR A 790 18.54 -30.44 14.70
C THR A 790 19.58 -29.99 13.67
N HIS A 791 19.15 -29.76 12.44
CA HIS A 791 20.03 -29.25 11.38
C HIS A 791 19.30 -28.17 10.58
N ASP A 792 19.83 -26.94 10.57
CA ASP A 792 19.26 -25.80 9.86
C ASP A 792 19.62 -25.84 8.37
N ILE A 793 18.62 -26.16 7.55
CA ILE A 793 18.66 -26.10 6.09
C ILE A 793 18.03 -24.82 5.52
N GLY A 794 17.67 -23.85 6.37
CA GLY A 794 17.06 -22.59 5.97
C GLY A 794 17.76 -21.90 4.79
N PRO A 795 19.10 -21.76 4.79
CA PRO A 795 19.83 -21.19 3.66
C PRO A 795 19.59 -21.90 2.32
N ASP A 796 19.36 -23.22 2.32
CA ASP A 796 19.07 -23.99 1.10
C ASP A 796 17.63 -23.76 0.62
N TYR A 797 16.73 -23.38 1.52
CA TYR A 797 15.39 -22.94 1.16
C TYR A 797 15.43 -21.62 0.39
N ALA A 798 16.33 -20.69 0.75
CA ALA A 798 16.49 -19.47 -0.03
C ALA A 798 16.83 -19.76 -1.51
N ILE A 799 17.72 -20.73 -1.77
CA ILE A 799 18.07 -21.16 -3.14
C ILE A 799 16.89 -21.86 -3.83
N THR A 800 16.15 -22.69 -3.09
CA THR A 800 14.94 -23.35 -3.59
C THR A 800 13.90 -22.33 -4.05
N LEU A 801 13.60 -21.32 -3.20
CA LEU A 801 12.65 -20.24 -3.51
C LEU A 801 13.11 -19.37 -4.66
N ARG A 802 14.42 -19.12 -4.77
CA ARG A 802 15.00 -18.45 -5.94
C ARG A 802 14.77 -19.23 -7.23
N SER A 803 15.00 -20.54 -7.21
CA SER A 803 14.78 -21.41 -8.36
C SER A 803 13.30 -21.41 -8.79
N TRP A 804 12.39 -21.44 -7.82
CA TRP A 804 10.94 -21.31 -8.08
C TRP A 804 10.59 -19.94 -8.65
N ARG A 805 11.12 -18.86 -8.07
CA ARG A 805 10.92 -17.49 -8.56
C ARG A 805 11.41 -17.32 -9.99
N ASP A 806 12.64 -17.76 -10.29
CA ASP A 806 13.23 -17.59 -11.61
C ASP A 806 12.41 -18.34 -12.68
N THR A 807 11.88 -19.53 -12.33
CA THR A 807 10.97 -20.28 -13.20
C THR A 807 9.60 -19.59 -13.34
N TRP A 808 9.05 -19.06 -12.24
CA TRP A 808 7.78 -18.32 -12.21
C TRP A 808 7.83 -17.03 -13.05
N GLU A 809 8.97 -16.35 -13.05
CA GLU A 809 9.19 -15.14 -13.82
C GLU A 809 9.35 -15.44 -15.31
N THR A 810 10.14 -16.46 -15.67
CA THR A 810 10.36 -16.85 -17.07
C THR A 810 9.11 -17.43 -17.73
N ARG A 811 8.23 -18.09 -16.97
CA ARG A 811 6.98 -18.68 -17.47
C ARG A 811 5.73 -17.84 -17.22
N ARG A 812 5.88 -16.51 -17.06
CA ARG A 812 4.75 -15.60 -16.79
C ARG A 812 3.60 -15.75 -17.79
N GLU A 813 3.89 -15.89 -19.08
CA GLU A 813 2.86 -16.04 -20.11
C GLU A 813 2.05 -17.33 -19.94
N GLU A 814 2.70 -18.45 -19.60
CA GLU A 814 2.03 -19.72 -19.30
C GLU A 814 1.15 -19.61 -18.06
N VAL A 815 1.60 -18.92 -17.01
CA VAL A 815 0.79 -18.64 -15.81
C VAL A 815 -0.48 -17.86 -16.18
N LEU A 816 -0.35 -16.78 -16.96
CA LEU A 816 -1.51 -15.98 -17.37
C LEU A 816 -2.46 -16.78 -18.28
N ALA A 817 -1.93 -17.69 -19.11
CA ALA A 817 -2.72 -18.57 -19.97
C ALA A 817 -3.57 -19.58 -19.18
N LEU A 818 -3.18 -19.94 -17.94
CA LEU A 818 -4.00 -20.73 -17.02
C LEU A 818 -5.20 -19.94 -16.42
N GLY A 819 -5.34 -18.64 -16.73
CA GLY A 819 -6.44 -17.80 -16.29
C GLY A 819 -6.16 -16.98 -15.03
N TYR A 820 -4.93 -16.98 -14.51
CA TYR A 820 -4.56 -16.13 -13.37
C TYR A 820 -4.36 -14.68 -13.79
N SER A 821 -4.70 -13.76 -12.88
CA SER A 821 -4.46 -12.32 -13.08
C SER A 821 -3.00 -11.92 -12.85
N ASP A 822 -2.59 -10.78 -13.40
CA ASP A 822 -1.29 -10.18 -13.10
C ASP A 822 -1.09 -9.96 -11.59
N ARG A 823 -2.15 -9.54 -10.88
CA ARG A 823 -2.16 -9.41 -9.42
C ARG A 823 -1.81 -10.73 -8.72
N PHE A 824 -2.32 -11.85 -9.21
CA PHE A 824 -2.00 -13.18 -8.67
C PHE A 824 -0.56 -13.58 -8.97
N TRP A 825 -0.07 -13.31 -10.19
CA TRP A 825 1.33 -13.54 -10.55
C TRP A 825 2.28 -12.73 -9.65
N ARG A 826 1.98 -11.44 -9.42
CA ARG A 826 2.72 -10.57 -8.48
C ARG A 826 2.67 -11.08 -7.05
N LYS A 827 1.53 -11.63 -6.61
CA LYS A 827 1.38 -12.23 -5.27
C LYS A 827 2.40 -13.33 -5.02
N TYR A 828 2.51 -14.29 -5.94
CA TYR A 828 3.46 -15.41 -5.82
C TYR A 828 4.91 -14.96 -5.97
N ARG A 829 5.17 -14.03 -6.89
CA ARG A 829 6.50 -13.42 -7.00
C ARG A 829 6.95 -12.76 -5.69
N PHE A 830 6.07 -11.97 -5.07
CA PHE A 830 6.37 -11.33 -3.78
C PHE A 830 6.59 -12.35 -2.68
N TYR A 831 5.75 -13.40 -2.63
CA TYR A 831 5.91 -14.51 -1.70
C TYR A 831 7.29 -15.16 -1.81
N PHE A 832 7.72 -15.56 -3.00
CA PHE A 832 9.01 -16.23 -3.18
C PHE A 832 10.16 -15.33 -2.73
N VAL A 833 10.15 -14.05 -3.11
CA VAL A 833 11.23 -13.11 -2.79
C VAL A 833 11.25 -12.76 -1.30
N PHE A 834 10.08 -12.60 -0.68
CA PHE A 834 9.98 -12.33 0.76
C PHE A 834 10.53 -13.50 1.57
N CYS A 835 10.10 -14.73 1.26
CA CYS A 835 10.59 -15.92 1.95
C CYS A 835 12.07 -16.20 1.66
N GLU A 836 12.54 -15.99 0.41
CA GLU A 836 13.95 -16.11 0.04
C GLU A 836 14.81 -15.21 0.93
N ALA A 837 14.48 -13.92 1.02
CA ALA A 837 15.21 -12.96 1.85
C ALA A 837 15.14 -13.32 3.35
N ALA A 838 13.98 -13.81 3.82
CA ALA A 838 13.79 -14.19 5.21
C ALA A 838 14.66 -15.40 5.61
N PHE A 839 14.79 -16.41 4.74
CA PHE A 839 15.68 -17.55 4.96
C PHE A 839 17.17 -17.17 4.80
N ASP A 840 17.51 -16.36 3.79
CA ASP A 840 18.90 -15.93 3.56
C ASP A 840 19.46 -15.15 4.75
N ALA A 841 18.63 -14.30 5.35
CA ALA A 841 18.99 -13.53 6.53
C ALA A 841 18.83 -14.30 7.86
N ARG A 842 18.40 -15.58 7.81
CA ARG A 842 18.04 -16.39 8.98
C ARG A 842 17.04 -15.68 9.91
N TYR A 843 16.16 -14.89 9.32
CA TYR A 843 15.02 -14.33 10.04
C TYR A 843 14.02 -15.46 10.36
N ILE A 844 13.85 -16.39 9.44
CA ILE A 844 13.22 -17.70 9.66
C ILE A 844 14.22 -18.81 9.30
N HIS A 845 14.00 -19.99 9.84
CA HIS A 845 14.85 -21.17 9.67
C HIS A 845 14.03 -22.33 9.13
N ASN A 846 14.69 -23.35 8.59
CA ASN A 846 14.03 -24.62 8.28
C ASN A 846 14.89 -25.75 8.84
N TYR A 847 14.36 -26.51 9.79
CA TYR A 847 15.13 -27.50 10.53
C TYR A 847 14.74 -28.92 10.15
N HIS A 848 15.73 -29.78 9.91
CA HIS A 848 15.57 -31.22 10.06
C HIS A 848 15.70 -31.59 11.53
N VAL A 849 14.62 -32.03 12.14
CA VAL A 849 14.49 -32.33 13.58
C VAL A 849 14.36 -33.83 13.79
N LEU A 850 15.24 -34.43 14.58
CA LEU A 850 15.15 -35.84 14.99
C LEU A 850 14.59 -35.96 16.41
N LEU A 851 13.53 -36.73 16.52
CA LEU A 851 12.88 -37.13 17.77
C LEU A 851 13.01 -38.65 17.93
N VAL A 852 13.24 -39.11 19.16
CA VAL A 852 13.29 -40.55 19.47
C VAL A 852 12.28 -40.86 20.57
N LYS A 853 11.51 -41.93 20.38
CA LYS A 853 10.57 -42.43 21.39
C LYS A 853 11.32 -43.23 22.46
N ASP A 854 11.11 -42.88 23.72
CA ASP A 854 11.78 -43.54 24.83
C ASP A 854 11.45 -45.05 24.86
N ALA A 855 12.47 -45.87 25.14
CA ALA A 855 12.37 -47.32 25.14
C ALA A 855 11.58 -47.89 26.34
N GLN A 856 11.22 -47.05 27.32
CA GLN A 856 10.47 -47.44 28.51
C GLN A 856 9.08 -46.80 28.53
N SER A 857 8.06 -47.51 28.04
CA SER A 857 6.68 -47.30 28.48
C SER A 857 5.79 -48.48 28.06
N VAL A 858 5.23 -49.23 29.03
CA VAL A 858 3.78 -49.38 29.36
C VAL A 858 3.64 -50.10 30.76
N PRO A 859 2.48 -50.12 31.44
CA PRO A 859 1.98 -49.12 32.41
C PRO A 859 1.85 -49.67 33.86
N ALA A 860 1.76 -48.78 34.85
CA ALA A 860 1.03 -49.08 36.08
C ALA A 860 0.45 -47.81 36.71
N ALA A 861 -0.86 -47.87 36.96
CA ALA A 861 -1.51 -46.99 37.91
C ALA A 861 -0.89 -47.21 39.31
N SER A 862 -0.39 -46.17 39.96
CA SER A 862 -0.36 -46.12 41.41
C SER A 862 -0.31 -44.70 41.94
N ALA A 863 -1.34 -44.40 42.73
CA ALA A 863 -1.27 -43.74 44.02
C ALA A 863 -0.58 -42.38 44.13
N ALA A 864 -1.44 -41.41 44.45
CA ALA A 864 -1.14 -40.20 45.18
C ALA A 864 -0.06 -40.39 46.26
N THR A 865 1.00 -39.58 46.16
CA THR A 865 1.79 -39.04 47.28
C THR A 865 2.36 -37.72 46.75
N GLY A 866 1.96 -36.57 47.27
CA GLY A 866 2.45 -36.07 48.55
C GLY A 866 3.72 -35.27 48.32
N VAL A 867 3.62 -34.06 47.76
CA VAL A 867 4.71 -33.08 47.79
C VAL A 867 4.17 -31.79 48.39
N ALA A 868 4.84 -31.38 49.47
CA ALA A 868 4.47 -30.35 50.40
C ALA A 868 4.19 -29.00 49.73
N ALA A 869 3.00 -28.46 50.01
CA ALA A 869 2.75 -27.04 49.90
C ALA A 869 3.65 -26.32 50.91
N ARG A 870 4.64 -25.58 50.41
CA ARG A 870 5.33 -24.56 51.20
C ARG A 870 4.28 -23.53 51.62
N GLU A 871 4.01 -23.47 52.92
CA GLU A 871 3.27 -22.37 53.55
C GLU A 871 3.94 -21.04 53.21
N VAL A 872 3.21 -20.19 52.49
CA VAL A 872 3.46 -18.75 52.50
C VAL A 872 2.35 -18.14 53.34
N ALA A 873 2.73 -17.61 54.51
CA ALA A 873 1.84 -16.96 55.46
C ALA A 873 1.03 -15.83 54.79
N PRO A 874 -0.25 -15.63 55.15
CA PRO A 874 -1.05 -14.57 54.57
C PRO A 874 -0.66 -13.22 55.21
N ARG A 875 0.08 -12.39 54.48
CA ARG A 875 0.18 -10.95 54.78
C ARG A 875 -1.18 -10.30 54.47
N GLN A 876 -1.99 -10.09 55.51
CA GLN A 876 -3.31 -9.45 55.48
C GLN A 876 -3.32 -7.94 55.13
N ALA A 877 -2.36 -7.44 54.34
CA ALA A 877 -2.28 -6.01 54.04
C ALA A 877 -2.20 -5.65 52.53
N SER A 878 -2.24 -6.62 51.61
CA SER A 878 -2.04 -6.34 50.16
C SER A 878 -3.27 -6.54 49.27
N VAL A 879 -4.45 -6.88 49.79
CA VAL A 879 -5.62 -7.19 48.95
C VAL A 879 -6.20 -5.94 48.24
N LEU A 880 -5.98 -4.74 48.79
CA LEU A 880 -6.45 -3.49 48.17
C LEU A 880 -5.65 -3.05 46.93
N ALA A 881 -4.41 -3.55 46.75
CA ALA A 881 -3.57 -3.20 45.60
C ALA A 881 -3.80 -4.10 44.37
N HIS A 882 -4.39 -5.29 44.53
CA HIS A 882 -4.67 -6.20 43.42
C HIS A 882 -6.06 -6.05 42.79
N GLU A 883 -6.94 -5.23 43.39
CA GLU A 883 -8.28 -4.95 42.83
C GLU A 883 -8.44 -3.53 42.24
N LEU A 884 -7.38 -2.71 42.30
CA LEU A 884 -7.22 -1.47 41.53
C LEU A 884 -6.24 -1.70 40.35
N PRO A 885 -6.52 -1.14 39.15
CA PRO A 885 -6.13 -1.74 37.86
C PRO A 885 -4.65 -1.60 37.50
N SER A 886 -4.07 -2.63 36.86
CA SER A 886 -2.74 -2.60 36.23
C SER A 886 -2.75 -2.64 34.69
N ASP A 887 -3.90 -2.58 34.01
CA ASP A 887 -3.95 -2.51 32.54
C ASP A 887 -3.56 -1.10 32.04
N PRO A 888 -2.43 -0.94 31.32
CA PRO A 888 -1.93 0.35 30.87
C PRO A 888 -2.87 1.06 29.90
N VAL A 889 -3.63 0.30 29.09
CA VAL A 889 -4.54 0.88 28.08
C VAL A 889 -5.69 1.62 28.77
N THR A 890 -6.29 0.98 29.76
CA THR A 890 -7.35 1.59 30.58
C THR A 890 -6.84 2.79 31.36
N GLN A 891 -5.64 2.72 31.93
CA GLN A 891 -5.04 3.84 32.65
C GLN A 891 -4.76 5.04 31.73
N VAL A 892 -4.26 4.81 30.51
CA VAL A 892 -4.00 5.85 29.51
C VAL A 892 -5.29 6.46 28.98
N LEU A 893 -6.31 5.64 28.65
CA LEU A 893 -7.62 6.14 28.21
C LEU A 893 -8.29 6.98 29.29
N MET A 894 -8.17 6.56 30.55
CA MET A 894 -8.72 7.27 31.68
C MET A 894 -7.94 8.56 31.96
N ALA A 895 -6.61 8.54 31.90
CA ALA A 895 -5.77 9.73 32.02
C ALA A 895 -6.05 10.73 30.88
N LEU A 896 -6.19 10.25 29.64
CA LEU A 896 -6.55 11.08 28.49
C LEU A 896 -7.96 11.67 28.64
N TYR A 897 -8.92 10.88 29.13
CA TYR A 897 -10.27 11.36 29.44
C TYR A 897 -10.26 12.45 30.52
N PHE A 898 -9.58 12.22 31.65
CA PHE A 898 -9.44 13.21 32.73
C PHE A 898 -8.70 14.47 32.25
N PHE A 899 -7.67 14.30 31.41
CA PHE A 899 -6.91 15.40 30.81
C PHE A 899 -7.75 16.23 29.83
N LEU A 900 -8.44 15.58 28.89
CA LEU A 900 -9.34 16.24 27.93
C LEU A 900 -10.53 16.91 28.63
N ALA A 901 -11.12 16.24 29.63
CA ALA A 901 -12.16 16.83 30.48
C ALA A 901 -11.61 18.07 31.21
N GLY A 902 -10.39 18.01 31.74
CA GLY A 902 -9.68 19.11 32.37
C GLY A 902 -9.43 20.30 31.43
N LEU A 903 -8.98 20.06 30.20
CA LEU A 903 -8.78 21.10 29.19
C LEU A 903 -10.11 21.82 28.84
N LEU A 904 -11.21 21.07 28.81
CA LEU A 904 -12.53 21.59 28.49
C LEU A 904 -13.18 22.40 29.63
N VAL A 905 -12.68 22.29 30.87
CA VAL A 905 -13.13 23.14 32.01
C VAL A 905 -12.91 24.63 31.75
N SER A 906 -11.85 24.98 31.00
CA SER A 906 -11.57 26.37 30.62
C SER A 906 -12.65 27.02 29.73
N ARG A 907 -13.49 26.20 29.08
CA ARG A 907 -14.49 26.63 28.10
C ARG A 907 -15.92 26.65 28.66
N HIS A 908 -16.21 25.86 29.69
CA HIS A 908 -17.53 25.85 30.35
C HIS A 908 -17.39 25.44 31.83
N PRO A 909 -17.99 26.18 32.79
CA PRO A 909 -17.78 26.00 34.23
C PRO A 909 -18.32 24.68 34.80
N TYR A 910 -18.98 23.83 34.02
CA TYR A 910 -19.62 22.58 34.48
C TYR A 910 -18.83 21.33 34.08
N MET A 911 -17.80 21.46 33.25
CA MET A 911 -17.06 20.31 32.74
C MET A 911 -16.23 19.61 33.82
N TRP A 912 -15.94 20.27 34.96
CA TRP A 912 -15.22 19.67 36.09
C TRP A 912 -16.07 18.65 36.85
N LEU A 913 -17.40 18.69 36.72
CA LEU A 913 -18.31 17.73 37.37
C LEU A 913 -18.23 16.34 36.72
N LEU A 914 -17.84 16.25 35.46
CA LEU A 914 -17.67 14.98 34.73
C LEU A 914 -16.67 14.05 35.43
N PRO A 915 -15.40 14.46 35.63
CA PRO A 915 -14.42 13.62 36.29
C PRO A 915 -14.79 13.35 37.75
N ALA A 916 -15.38 14.32 38.45
CA ALA A 916 -15.85 14.13 39.83
C ALA A 916 -16.95 13.06 39.92
N ALA A 917 -17.93 13.07 39.01
CA ALA A 917 -19.00 12.09 38.96
C ALA A 917 -18.47 10.67 38.63
N SER A 918 -17.51 10.54 37.71
CA SER A 918 -16.86 9.24 37.42
C SER A 918 -16.13 8.69 38.64
N CYS A 919 -15.37 9.53 39.36
CA CYS A 919 -14.69 9.14 40.59
C CYS A 919 -15.67 8.74 41.70
N LEU A 920 -16.76 9.49 41.86
CA LEU A 920 -17.81 9.18 42.84
C LEU A 920 -18.45 7.81 42.55
N MET A 921 -18.73 7.50 41.29
CA MET A 921 -19.28 6.19 40.91
C MET A 921 -18.31 5.04 41.19
N ALA A 922 -17.02 5.23 40.91
CA ALA A 922 -15.99 4.25 41.24
C ALA A 922 -15.91 4.00 42.76
N LEU A 923 -16.03 5.06 43.57
CA LEU A 923 -16.06 4.97 45.04
C LEU A 923 -17.31 4.23 45.53
N VAL A 924 -18.50 4.55 44.99
CA VAL A 924 -19.76 3.83 45.32
C VAL A 924 -19.66 2.36 44.93
N ALA A 925 -19.11 2.04 43.76
CA ALA A 925 -18.91 0.66 43.32
C ALA A 925 -17.93 -0.11 44.24
N GLY A 926 -16.86 0.56 44.71
CA GLY A 926 -15.91 0.00 45.68
C GLY A 926 -16.54 -0.25 47.06
N MET A 927 -17.35 0.68 47.57
CA MET A 927 -18.10 0.47 48.81
C MET A 927 -19.13 -0.65 48.66
N ALA A 928 -19.83 -0.71 47.52
CA ALA A 928 -20.77 -1.76 47.20
C ALA A 928 -20.09 -3.13 47.13
N HIS A 929 -18.87 -3.20 46.62
CA HIS A 929 -18.07 -4.42 46.62
C HIS A 929 -17.84 -4.93 48.05
N TYR A 930 -17.31 -4.06 48.92
CA TYR A 930 -17.02 -4.40 50.32
C TYR A 930 -18.30 -4.79 51.09
N ALA A 931 -19.37 -4.01 50.94
CA ALA A 931 -20.65 -4.29 51.57
C ALA A 931 -21.26 -5.62 51.06
N SER A 932 -21.19 -5.89 49.75
CA SER A 932 -21.74 -7.12 49.16
C SER A 932 -20.98 -8.37 49.58
N GLN A 933 -19.65 -8.27 49.80
CA GLN A 933 -18.88 -9.39 50.37
C GLN A 933 -19.35 -9.80 51.78
N ALA A 934 -19.89 -8.86 52.56
CA ALA A 934 -20.36 -9.11 53.93
C ALA A 934 -21.85 -9.44 54.00
N LEU A 935 -22.68 -8.77 53.19
CA LEU A 935 -24.14 -8.76 53.33
C LEU A 935 -24.88 -9.66 52.33
N VAL A 936 -24.22 -10.07 51.24
CA VAL A 936 -24.85 -10.87 50.16
C VAL A 936 -24.08 -12.19 50.00
N PRO A 937 -24.51 -13.30 50.64
CA PRO A 937 -23.76 -14.55 50.66
C PRO A 937 -23.43 -15.11 49.26
N SER A 938 -24.35 -14.94 48.30
CA SER A 938 -24.19 -15.36 46.90
C SER A 938 -23.16 -14.54 46.12
N TYR A 939 -22.82 -13.33 46.57
CA TYR A 939 -21.90 -12.43 45.87
C TYR A 939 -20.49 -13.01 45.75
N ARG A 940 -20.01 -13.71 46.78
CA ARG A 940 -18.65 -14.29 46.81
C ARG A 940 -18.45 -15.37 45.74
N PHE A 941 -19.53 -16.03 45.32
CA PHE A 941 -19.53 -17.11 44.35
C PHE A 941 -19.74 -16.64 42.89
N LEU A 942 -19.95 -15.33 42.68
CA LEU A 942 -19.98 -14.75 41.33
C LEU A 942 -18.56 -14.69 40.74
N THR A 943 -18.45 -14.89 39.42
CA THR A 943 -17.17 -14.68 38.70
C THR A 943 -16.69 -13.24 38.85
N PRO A 944 -15.38 -12.96 38.72
CA PRO A 944 -14.84 -11.61 38.83
C PRO A 944 -15.59 -10.57 37.97
N GLU A 945 -15.99 -10.95 36.76
CA GLU A 945 -16.72 -10.12 35.81
C GLU A 945 -18.15 -9.86 36.28
N ARG A 946 -18.83 -10.89 36.80
CA ARG A 946 -20.19 -10.74 37.37
C ARG A 946 -20.18 -9.89 38.65
N ARG A 947 -19.13 -9.98 39.46
CA ARG A 947 -18.93 -9.10 40.62
C ARG A 947 -18.70 -7.65 40.22
N ALA A 948 -17.92 -7.42 39.16
CA ALA A 948 -17.70 -6.09 38.61
C ALA A 948 -19.00 -5.49 38.07
N LEU A 949 -19.78 -6.25 37.30
CA LEU A 949 -21.09 -5.83 36.79
C LEU A 949 -22.08 -5.56 37.93
N TRP A 950 -22.12 -6.40 38.96
CA TRP A 950 -22.94 -6.17 40.16
C TRP A 950 -22.61 -4.83 40.83
N CYS A 951 -21.33 -4.53 41.05
CA CYS A 951 -20.91 -3.26 41.64
C CYS A 951 -21.26 -2.07 40.74
N SER A 952 -21.12 -2.23 39.42
CA SER A 952 -21.53 -1.22 38.43
C SER A 952 -23.03 -0.96 38.50
N ASP A 953 -23.84 -2.02 38.58
CA ASP A 953 -25.29 -1.93 38.66
C ASP A 953 -25.74 -1.26 39.98
N VAL A 954 -25.10 -1.55 41.11
CA VAL A 954 -25.37 -0.89 42.40
C VAL A 954 -25.04 0.60 42.34
N ALA A 955 -23.87 0.97 41.79
CA ALA A 955 -23.50 2.37 41.62
C ALA A 955 -24.47 3.11 40.68
N HIS A 956 -24.91 2.44 39.61
CA HIS A 956 -25.89 2.97 38.68
C HIS A 956 -27.26 3.16 39.35
N VAL A 957 -27.75 2.21 40.15
CA VAL A 957 -29.00 2.38 40.93
C VAL A 957 -28.95 3.60 41.85
N ALA A 958 -27.83 3.78 42.58
CA ALA A 958 -27.67 4.91 43.49
C ALA A 958 -27.73 6.25 42.73
N TYR A 959 -27.05 6.34 41.60
CA TYR A 959 -27.11 7.50 40.72
C TYR A 959 -28.52 7.72 40.16
N SER A 960 -29.15 6.68 39.60
CA SER A 960 -30.47 6.76 38.97
C SER A 960 -31.53 7.23 39.96
N ALA A 961 -31.49 6.76 41.21
CA ALA A 961 -32.41 7.18 42.26
C ALA A 961 -32.23 8.67 42.62
N MET A 962 -30.98 9.10 42.79
CA MET A 962 -30.65 10.49 43.13
C MET A 962 -31.07 11.46 42.02
N VAL A 963 -30.75 11.14 40.77
CA VAL A 963 -31.09 11.99 39.61
C VAL A 963 -32.59 12.02 39.37
N SER A 964 -33.28 10.90 39.54
CA SER A 964 -34.75 10.88 39.43
C SER A 964 -35.40 11.80 40.47
N ALA A 965 -34.94 11.75 41.73
CA ALA A 965 -35.44 12.64 42.77
C ALA A 965 -35.13 14.11 42.48
N ALA A 966 -33.88 14.43 42.10
CA ALA A 966 -33.46 15.80 41.78
C ALA A 966 -34.23 16.40 40.59
N ALA A 967 -34.42 15.62 39.53
CA ALA A 967 -35.18 16.06 38.37
C ALA A 967 -36.68 16.23 38.65
N LEU A 968 -37.29 15.35 39.48
CA LEU A 968 -38.68 15.50 39.91
C LEU A 968 -38.89 16.76 40.75
N MET A 969 -38.00 17.03 41.71
CA MET A 969 -38.04 18.25 42.52
C MET A 969 -37.91 19.50 41.64
N TYR A 970 -37.02 19.47 40.64
CA TYR A 970 -36.86 20.58 39.71
C TYR A 970 -38.09 20.81 38.83
N MET A 971 -38.65 19.77 38.22
CA MET A 971 -39.86 19.91 37.39
C MET A 971 -41.07 20.40 38.21
N ALA A 972 -41.17 20.01 39.49
CA ALA A 972 -42.21 20.50 40.39
C ALA A 972 -42.03 21.98 40.73
N ALA A 973 -40.77 22.43 40.89
CA ALA A 973 -40.44 23.82 41.21
C ALA A 973 -40.52 24.77 40.01
N GLU A 974 -40.23 24.29 38.79
CA GLU A 974 -40.15 25.10 37.58
C GLU A 974 -40.83 24.44 36.37
N PRO A 975 -42.18 24.43 36.29
CA PRO A 975 -42.92 23.71 35.24
C PRO A 975 -42.68 24.23 33.81
N ARG A 976 -42.19 25.48 33.68
CA ARG A 976 -41.83 26.10 32.39
C ARG A 976 -40.49 25.61 31.86
N ALA A 977 -39.69 24.91 32.67
CA ALA A 977 -38.38 24.41 32.31
C ALA A 977 -38.39 23.29 31.25
N LEU A 978 -39.54 22.94 30.66
CA LEU A 978 -39.66 22.02 29.51
C LEU A 978 -39.71 22.75 28.16
N GLN A 979 -39.68 24.09 28.15
CA GLN A 979 -39.60 24.87 26.92
C GLN A 979 -38.14 24.86 26.40
N LEU A 980 -37.96 24.58 25.12
CA LEU A 980 -36.69 24.70 24.39
C LEU A 980 -36.30 26.19 24.23
N SER A 981 -36.03 26.91 25.33
CA SER A 981 -35.56 28.29 25.29
C SER A 981 -34.03 28.38 25.48
N ASN A 982 -33.43 29.44 24.93
CA ASN A 982 -32.00 29.78 24.97
C ASN A 982 -31.34 29.56 26.35
N PRO A 983 -30.01 29.32 26.40
CA PRO A 983 -29.32 28.92 27.62
C PRO A 983 -29.53 29.95 28.74
N PRO A 984 -29.91 29.54 29.96
CA PRO A 984 -29.80 30.42 31.10
C PRO A 984 -28.32 30.71 31.36
N ASP A 985 -27.99 31.97 31.67
CA ASP A 985 -26.64 32.43 32.05
C ASP A 985 -26.20 31.91 33.45
N ASP A 986 -27.06 31.15 34.14
CA ASP A 986 -26.86 30.65 35.51
C ASP A 986 -26.93 29.11 35.62
N ILE A 987 -26.37 28.59 36.72
CA ILE A 987 -26.35 27.16 37.07
C ILE A 987 -27.79 26.64 37.21
N THR A 988 -28.24 25.85 36.22
CA THR A 988 -29.50 25.12 36.31
C THR A 988 -29.30 23.66 36.71
N ILE A 989 -30.22 23.13 37.50
CA ILE A 989 -30.28 21.70 37.85
C ILE A 989 -30.16 20.79 36.61
N PRO A 990 -30.81 21.06 35.46
CA PRO A 990 -30.60 20.33 34.22
C PRO A 990 -29.14 20.21 33.76
N SER A 991 -28.36 21.29 33.89
CA SER A 991 -26.96 21.35 33.45
C SER A 991 -26.07 20.51 34.35
N LEU A 992 -26.32 20.54 35.67
CA LEU A 992 -25.64 19.69 36.66
C LEU A 992 -25.94 18.21 36.43
N ILE A 993 -27.21 17.88 36.17
CA ILE A 993 -27.63 16.51 35.90
C ILE A 993 -26.95 15.99 34.62
N THR A 994 -26.99 16.75 33.53
CA THR A 994 -26.38 16.34 32.25
C THR A 994 -24.86 16.11 32.39
N ALA A 995 -24.17 16.97 33.15
CA ALA A 995 -22.74 16.82 33.44
C ALA A 995 -22.46 15.55 34.28
N ALA A 996 -23.26 15.31 35.32
CA ALA A 996 -23.15 14.10 36.14
C ALA A 996 -23.46 12.81 35.35
N SER A 997 -24.49 12.83 34.49
CA SER A 997 -24.83 11.71 33.59
C SER A 997 -23.66 11.35 32.68
N THR A 998 -22.99 12.35 32.11
CA THR A 998 -21.82 12.15 31.24
C THR A 998 -20.70 11.40 31.97
N GLY A 999 -20.40 11.78 33.22
CA GLY A 999 -19.42 11.09 34.05
C GLY A 999 -19.79 9.65 34.38
N VAL A 1000 -21.09 9.37 34.58
CA VAL A 1000 -21.62 8.01 34.81
C VAL A 1000 -21.54 7.15 33.56
N PHE A 1001 -21.83 7.70 32.38
CA PHE A 1001 -21.67 6.98 31.11
C PHE A 1001 -20.22 6.65 30.81
N ALA A 1002 -19.29 7.54 31.13
CA ALA A 1002 -17.85 7.26 31.06
C ALA A 1002 -17.46 6.11 32.01
N PHE A 1003 -17.95 6.11 33.25
CA PHE A 1003 -17.73 5.03 34.21
C PHE A 1003 -18.31 3.69 33.72
N ASN A 1004 -19.55 3.67 33.22
CA ASN A 1004 -20.17 2.45 32.72
C ASN A 1004 -19.50 1.94 31.43
N LEU A 1005 -19.07 2.84 30.54
CA LEU A 1005 -18.28 2.48 29.36
C LEU A 1005 -16.94 1.84 29.77
N TRP A 1006 -16.27 2.43 30.77
CA TRP A 1006 -15.06 1.86 31.37
C TRP A 1006 -15.30 0.44 31.91
N MET A 1007 -16.38 0.23 32.68
CA MET A 1007 -16.75 -1.09 33.18
C MET A 1007 -17.05 -2.09 32.06
N CYS A 1008 -17.74 -1.66 30.99
CA CYS A 1008 -18.03 -2.51 29.83
C CYS A 1008 -16.76 -2.92 29.08
N VAL A 1009 -15.82 -2.00 28.87
CA VAL A 1009 -14.55 -2.29 28.21
C VAL A 1009 -13.67 -3.21 29.06
N ARG A 1010 -13.75 -3.12 30.39
CA ARG A 1010 -12.99 -3.97 31.32
C ARG A 1010 -13.52 -5.42 31.35
N ALA A 1011 -14.83 -5.64 31.36
CA ALA A 1011 -15.44 -6.96 31.56
C ALA A 1011 -15.44 -7.88 30.32
N ARG A 1012 -14.50 -7.70 29.38
CA ARG A 1012 -14.42 -8.36 28.05
C ARG A 1012 -14.72 -9.87 28.11
N LEU A 1013 -15.89 -10.33 27.59
CA LEU A 1013 -16.13 -11.69 27.01
C LEU A 1013 -17.63 -12.03 26.77
N PHE A 1014 -18.47 -11.14 26.23
CA PHE A 1014 -19.82 -11.53 25.76
C PHE A 1014 -20.31 -10.72 24.55
N GLU A 1015 -21.19 -11.29 23.72
CA GLU A 1015 -21.86 -10.59 22.60
C GLU A 1015 -22.64 -9.34 23.03
N ARG A 1016 -23.05 -9.27 24.30
CA ARG A 1016 -23.75 -8.11 24.87
C ARG A 1016 -22.87 -6.87 25.04
N THR A 1017 -21.54 -7.00 24.98
CA THR A 1017 -20.62 -5.90 25.31
C THR A 1017 -20.52 -4.87 24.18
N VAL A 1018 -20.63 -5.26 22.91
CA VAL A 1018 -20.55 -4.32 21.78
C VAL A 1018 -21.71 -3.34 21.77
N VAL A 1019 -22.94 -3.82 21.94
CA VAL A 1019 -24.14 -2.97 21.99
C VAL A 1019 -24.10 -2.04 23.21
N ALA A 1020 -23.62 -2.52 24.36
CA ALA A 1020 -23.44 -1.68 25.54
C ALA A 1020 -22.36 -0.60 25.34
N ILE A 1021 -21.22 -0.95 24.74
CA ILE A 1021 -20.15 0.00 24.39
C ILE A 1021 -20.69 1.06 23.43
N MET A 1022 -21.40 0.66 22.37
CA MET A 1022 -22.02 1.59 21.44
C MET A 1022 -23.04 2.50 22.14
N GLN A 1023 -23.90 1.94 22.99
CA GLN A 1023 -24.89 2.71 23.75
C GLN A 1023 -24.21 3.76 24.64
N TYR A 1024 -23.24 3.37 25.48
CA TYR A 1024 -22.59 4.31 26.39
C TYR A 1024 -21.68 5.30 25.66
N THR A 1025 -21.09 4.94 24.52
CA THR A 1025 -20.34 5.88 23.67
C THR A 1025 -21.26 6.94 23.07
N VAL A 1026 -22.42 6.55 22.54
CA VAL A 1026 -23.40 7.50 22.00
C VAL A 1026 -23.95 8.41 23.10
N LEU A 1027 -24.31 7.85 24.26
CA LEU A 1027 -24.77 8.65 25.40
C LEU A 1027 -23.69 9.61 25.91
N LEU A 1028 -22.43 9.18 25.96
CA LEU A 1028 -21.29 10.02 26.35
C LEU A 1028 -21.10 11.19 25.38
N VAL A 1029 -21.16 10.95 24.07
CA VAL A 1029 -21.04 12.02 23.06
C VAL A 1029 -22.22 12.99 23.12
N LEU A 1030 -23.46 12.48 23.21
CA LEU A 1030 -24.66 13.31 23.25
C LEU A 1030 -24.71 14.18 24.51
N PHE A 1031 -24.53 13.59 25.69
CA PHE A 1031 -24.59 14.33 26.95
C PHE A 1031 -23.35 15.22 27.14
N GLY A 1032 -22.17 14.79 26.70
CA GLY A 1032 -20.97 15.62 26.74
C GLY A 1032 -21.08 16.85 25.85
N THR A 1033 -21.65 16.72 24.64
CA THR A 1033 -21.89 17.86 23.76
C THR A 1033 -23.03 18.76 24.27
N ALA A 1034 -24.08 18.18 24.87
CA ALA A 1034 -25.15 18.93 25.53
C ALA A 1034 -24.64 19.74 26.73
N THR A 1035 -23.79 19.16 27.58
CA THR A 1035 -23.13 19.87 28.68
C THR A 1035 -22.20 20.96 28.17
N TYR A 1036 -21.41 20.69 27.11
CA TYR A 1036 -20.53 21.69 26.50
C TYR A 1036 -21.30 22.88 25.88
N LYS A 1037 -22.50 22.64 25.36
CA LYS A 1037 -23.35 23.65 24.71
C LYS A 1037 -24.37 24.32 25.65
N GLY A 1038 -24.47 23.88 26.90
CA GLY A 1038 -25.45 24.43 27.86
C GLY A 1038 -26.91 24.08 27.53
N VAL A 1039 -27.16 22.99 26.79
CA VAL A 1039 -28.51 22.58 26.34
C VAL A 1039 -28.97 21.37 27.14
N GLY A 1040 -29.47 21.58 28.37
CA GLY A 1040 -29.79 20.49 29.31
C GLY A 1040 -31.26 20.07 29.38
N VAL A 1041 -32.20 20.91 28.96
CA VAL A 1041 -33.64 20.76 29.26
C VAL A 1041 -34.33 19.54 28.59
N PRO A 1042 -34.22 19.31 27.27
CA PRO A 1042 -34.83 18.15 26.62
C PRO A 1042 -34.20 16.83 27.10
N PHE A 1043 -32.90 16.89 27.40
CA PHE A 1043 -32.15 15.76 27.95
C PHE A 1043 -32.51 15.50 29.41
N LEU A 1044 -32.90 16.50 30.20
CA LEU A 1044 -33.36 16.31 31.58
C LEU A 1044 -34.64 15.47 31.64
N ALA A 1045 -35.64 15.77 30.81
CA ALA A 1045 -36.88 14.99 30.75
C ALA A 1045 -36.61 13.54 30.30
N ALA A 1046 -35.74 13.37 29.29
CA ALA A 1046 -35.31 12.04 28.84
C ALA A 1046 -34.47 11.29 29.90
N THR A 1047 -33.63 12.01 30.65
CA THR A 1047 -32.80 11.44 31.74
C THR A 1047 -33.69 10.98 32.87
N LEU A 1048 -34.54 11.85 33.42
CA LEU A 1048 -35.46 11.50 34.49
C LEU A 1048 -36.24 10.23 34.16
N ALA A 1049 -36.84 10.19 32.97
CA ALA A 1049 -37.69 9.09 32.59
C ALA A 1049 -36.86 7.79 32.37
N SER A 1050 -35.65 7.91 31.82
CA SER A 1050 -34.72 6.77 31.71
C SER A 1050 -34.28 6.22 33.06
N GLU A 1051 -33.95 7.11 34.00
CA GLU A 1051 -33.41 6.74 35.30
C GLU A 1051 -34.46 6.06 36.18
N VAL A 1052 -35.74 6.46 36.10
CA VAL A 1052 -36.85 5.77 36.79
C VAL A 1052 -36.96 4.30 36.35
N TYR A 1053 -36.84 4.04 35.05
CA TYR A 1053 -36.78 2.65 34.54
C TYR A 1053 -35.49 1.95 34.98
N SER A 1054 -34.34 2.61 34.92
CA SER A 1054 -33.05 2.04 35.34
C SER A 1054 -33.09 1.55 36.79
N VAL A 1055 -33.70 2.31 37.71
CA VAL A 1055 -33.88 1.89 39.12
C VAL A 1055 -34.69 0.58 39.19
N ALA A 1056 -35.86 0.53 38.54
CA ALA A 1056 -36.73 -0.65 38.58
C ALA A 1056 -36.04 -1.89 37.97
N PHE A 1057 -35.40 -1.72 36.82
CA PHE A 1057 -34.70 -2.79 36.11
C PHE A 1057 -33.49 -3.33 36.89
N LEU A 1058 -32.60 -2.45 37.33
CA LEU A 1058 -31.36 -2.84 37.98
C LEU A 1058 -31.63 -3.43 39.37
N LEU A 1059 -32.62 -2.95 40.12
CA LEU A 1059 -33.04 -3.59 41.37
C LEU A 1059 -33.56 -5.01 41.12
N GLY A 1060 -34.35 -5.23 40.08
CA GLY A 1060 -34.80 -6.57 39.69
C GLY A 1060 -33.64 -7.50 39.31
N LYS A 1061 -32.67 -6.99 38.53
CA LYS A 1061 -31.45 -7.71 38.13
C LYS A 1061 -30.57 -8.07 39.34
N LEU A 1062 -30.36 -7.14 40.27
CA LEU A 1062 -29.59 -7.37 41.49
C LEU A 1062 -30.29 -8.38 42.41
N GLN A 1063 -31.62 -8.30 42.57
CA GLN A 1063 -32.37 -9.31 43.32
C GLN A 1063 -32.27 -10.70 42.71
N GLU A 1064 -32.31 -10.81 41.38
CA GLU A 1064 -32.13 -12.07 40.66
C GLU A 1064 -30.73 -12.64 40.84
N MET A 1065 -29.70 -11.82 40.69
CA MET A 1065 -28.31 -12.22 40.90
C MET A 1065 -28.01 -12.59 42.36
N ALA A 1066 -28.72 -12.01 43.34
CA ALA A 1066 -28.62 -12.38 44.75
C ALA A 1066 -29.34 -13.69 45.11
N GLY A 1067 -30.20 -14.22 44.23
CA GLY A 1067 -30.99 -15.42 44.49
C GLY A 1067 -32.21 -15.20 45.42
N ILE A 1068 -32.65 -13.95 45.61
CA ILE A 1068 -33.80 -13.61 46.46
C ILE A 1068 -35.09 -13.88 45.67
N GLY A 1069 -35.57 -15.12 45.71
CA GLY A 1069 -36.70 -15.60 44.90
C GLY A 1069 -37.98 -15.84 45.70
N MET A 1070 -38.79 -14.80 45.95
CA MET A 1070 -40.22 -14.98 46.22
C MET A 1070 -40.98 -14.84 44.90
N THR A 1071 -41.75 -15.87 44.52
CA THR A 1071 -42.46 -15.96 43.23
C THR A 1071 -43.47 -14.83 43.00
N SER A 1072 -44.01 -14.23 44.07
CA SER A 1072 -44.89 -13.05 43.99
C SER A 1072 -44.10 -11.78 43.62
N LEU A 1073 -43.00 -11.47 44.32
CA LEU A 1073 -42.15 -10.30 44.03
C LEU A 1073 -41.60 -10.31 42.60
N ARG A 1074 -41.27 -11.49 42.06
CA ARG A 1074 -40.80 -11.65 40.66
C ARG A 1074 -41.85 -11.26 39.61
N ARG A 1075 -43.14 -11.47 39.88
CA ARG A 1075 -44.22 -11.07 38.97
C ARG A 1075 -44.46 -9.56 39.00
N TYR A 1076 -44.43 -8.97 40.19
CA TYR A 1076 -44.59 -7.51 40.36
C TYR A 1076 -43.40 -6.73 39.77
N THR A 1077 -42.17 -7.18 40.00
CA THR A 1077 -40.95 -6.52 39.46
C THR A 1077 -40.93 -6.53 37.94
N ARG A 1078 -41.34 -7.62 37.29
CA ARG A 1078 -41.42 -7.71 35.81
C ARG A 1078 -42.54 -6.85 35.23
N PHE A 1079 -43.71 -6.85 35.84
CA PHE A 1079 -44.79 -5.97 35.40
C PHE A 1079 -44.40 -4.49 35.57
N ALA A 1080 -43.77 -4.15 36.70
CA ALA A 1080 -43.22 -2.82 36.93
C ALA A 1080 -42.14 -2.46 35.91
N GLU A 1081 -41.24 -3.38 35.56
CA GLU A 1081 -40.23 -3.19 34.51
C GLU A 1081 -40.86 -2.91 33.14
N GLN A 1082 -41.90 -3.63 32.75
CA GLN A 1082 -42.60 -3.41 31.47
C GLN A 1082 -43.36 -2.08 31.45
N ALA A 1083 -44.11 -1.80 32.52
CA ALA A 1083 -44.87 -0.56 32.65
C ALA A 1083 -43.92 0.65 32.65
N THR A 1084 -42.82 0.59 33.39
CA THR A 1084 -41.80 1.67 33.41
C THR A 1084 -41.02 1.77 32.10
N LEU A 1085 -40.78 0.68 31.37
CA LEU A 1085 -40.14 0.76 30.05
C LEU A 1085 -41.00 1.56 29.06
N VAL A 1086 -42.31 1.29 29.02
CA VAL A 1086 -43.23 1.98 28.12
C VAL A 1086 -43.44 3.42 28.57
N LEU A 1087 -43.84 3.62 29.83
CA LEU A 1087 -44.24 4.92 30.37
C LEU A 1087 -43.07 5.86 30.62
N CYS A 1088 -41.90 5.34 30.98
CA CYS A 1088 -40.75 6.15 31.37
C CYS A 1088 -39.63 6.13 30.32
N ARG A 1089 -39.61 5.22 29.33
CA ARG A 1089 -38.52 5.17 28.33
C ARG A 1089 -39.01 5.41 26.91
N LEU A 1090 -39.95 4.61 26.42
CA LEU A 1090 -40.42 4.70 25.02
C LEU A 1090 -41.22 5.98 24.75
N VAL A 1091 -42.26 6.25 25.54
CA VAL A 1091 -43.14 7.41 25.32
C VAL A 1091 -42.38 8.74 25.50
N PRO A 1092 -41.61 8.95 26.58
CA PRO A 1092 -40.90 10.22 26.78
C PRO A 1092 -39.84 10.49 25.72
N HIS A 1093 -39.07 9.48 25.30
CA HIS A 1093 -38.05 9.69 24.25
C HIS A 1093 -38.66 9.97 22.87
N ALA A 1094 -39.79 9.34 22.53
CA ALA A 1094 -40.52 9.66 21.31
C ALA A 1094 -41.04 11.11 21.34
N ALA A 1095 -41.58 11.55 22.48
CA ALA A 1095 -42.01 12.93 22.68
C ALA A 1095 -40.84 13.92 22.58
N THR A 1096 -39.68 13.62 23.17
CA THR A 1096 -38.47 14.47 23.08
C THR A 1096 -37.98 14.59 21.63
N VAL A 1097 -37.95 13.50 20.87
CA VAL A 1097 -37.58 13.53 19.44
C VAL A 1097 -38.54 14.41 18.65
N PHE A 1098 -39.85 14.30 18.89
CA PHE A 1098 -40.84 15.15 18.26
C PHE A 1098 -40.63 16.63 18.61
N ILE A 1099 -40.39 16.96 19.88
CA ILE A 1099 -40.10 18.32 20.34
C ILE A 1099 -38.85 18.89 19.66
N VAL A 1100 -37.77 18.10 19.49
CA VAL A 1100 -36.54 18.52 18.80
C VAL A 1100 -36.77 18.73 17.31
N ILE A 1101 -37.50 17.84 16.64
CA ILE A 1101 -37.83 17.97 15.21
C ILE A 1101 -38.59 19.26 14.94
N MET A 1102 -39.54 19.61 15.81
CA MET A 1102 -40.39 20.80 15.66
C MET A 1102 -39.66 22.12 15.95
N ASN A 1103 -38.44 22.10 16.48
CA ASN A 1103 -37.73 23.30 16.93
C ASN A 1103 -36.24 23.32 16.49
N PRO A 1104 -35.94 23.26 15.18
CA PRO A 1104 -34.56 23.27 14.68
C PRO A 1104 -33.82 24.57 15.02
N GLY A 1105 -34.54 25.70 15.12
CA GLY A 1105 -33.98 27.01 15.47
C GLY A 1105 -33.44 27.13 16.90
N ALA A 1106 -33.76 26.16 17.78
CA ALA A 1106 -33.19 26.09 19.12
C ALA A 1106 -31.71 25.63 19.13
N PHE A 1107 -31.18 25.19 17.97
CA PHE A 1107 -29.82 24.68 17.83
C PHE A 1107 -28.98 25.68 17.04
N GLY A 1108 -27.97 26.28 17.68
CA GLY A 1108 -27.08 27.27 17.05
C GLY A 1108 -26.16 26.74 15.92
N SER A 1109 -26.32 25.48 15.51
CA SER A 1109 -25.57 24.85 14.41
C SER A 1109 -26.37 23.69 13.81
N LEU A 1110 -26.44 23.64 12.48
CA LEU A 1110 -27.10 22.57 11.73
C LEU A 1110 -26.41 21.20 11.94
N LEU A 1111 -25.08 21.19 12.08
CA LEU A 1111 -24.32 19.99 12.39
C LEU A 1111 -24.72 19.42 13.75
N TYR A 1112 -24.85 20.30 14.75
CA TYR A 1112 -25.24 19.91 16.11
C TYR A 1112 -26.67 19.38 16.15
N TYR A 1113 -27.60 20.04 15.46
CA TYR A 1113 -28.96 19.56 15.27
C TYR A 1113 -29.00 18.14 14.66
N GLY A 1114 -28.24 17.91 13.58
CA GLY A 1114 -28.14 16.61 12.93
C GLY A 1114 -27.55 15.51 13.83
N MET A 1115 -26.51 15.83 14.60
CA MET A 1115 -25.92 14.89 15.56
C MET A 1115 -26.90 14.50 16.68
N CYS A 1116 -27.63 15.47 17.24
CA CYS A 1116 -28.64 15.20 18.27
C CYS A 1116 -29.77 14.32 17.72
N LEU A 1117 -30.28 14.63 16.52
CA LEU A 1117 -31.35 13.87 15.88
C LEU A 1117 -30.93 12.40 15.64
N ALA A 1118 -29.73 12.19 15.09
CA ALA A 1118 -29.20 10.85 14.83
C ALA A 1118 -29.02 10.04 16.12
N GLY A 1119 -28.47 10.65 17.17
CA GLY A 1119 -28.27 9.99 18.45
C GLY A 1119 -29.57 9.64 19.18
N MET A 1120 -30.58 10.50 19.11
CA MET A 1120 -31.91 10.20 19.67
C MET A 1120 -32.63 9.11 18.88
N ALA A 1121 -32.51 9.11 17.53
CA ALA A 1121 -33.04 8.04 16.69
C ALA A 1121 -32.43 6.68 17.03
N PHE A 1122 -31.10 6.63 17.22
CA PHE A 1122 -30.40 5.42 17.66
C PHE A 1122 -30.83 4.95 19.05
N THR A 1123 -31.02 5.87 20.00
CA THR A 1123 -31.48 5.54 21.36
C THR A 1123 -32.90 4.97 21.33
N ASN A 1124 -33.80 5.53 20.51
CA ASN A 1124 -35.15 4.99 20.32
C ASN A 1124 -35.13 3.60 19.68
N TRP A 1125 -34.27 3.36 18.69
CA TRP A 1125 -34.09 2.04 18.12
C TRP A 1125 -33.63 1.02 19.18
N LEU A 1126 -32.67 1.37 20.03
CA LEU A 1126 -32.24 0.51 21.15
C LEU A 1126 -33.37 0.22 22.13
N ASN A 1127 -34.21 1.21 22.45
CA ASN A 1127 -35.34 1.04 23.36
C ASN A 1127 -36.41 0.13 22.77
N LEU A 1128 -36.73 0.28 21.49
CA LEU A 1128 -37.64 -0.60 20.76
C LEU A 1128 -37.10 -2.04 20.68
N HIS A 1129 -35.80 -2.19 20.45
CA HIS A 1129 -35.13 -3.49 20.46
C HIS A 1129 -35.22 -4.16 21.85
N LYS A 1130 -34.98 -3.41 22.93
CA LYS A 1130 -35.13 -3.91 24.31
C LYS A 1130 -36.57 -4.33 24.63
N ALA A 1131 -37.55 -3.54 24.20
CA ALA A 1131 -38.96 -3.88 24.35
C ALA A 1131 -39.29 -5.19 23.60
N ALA A 1132 -38.87 -5.31 22.35
CA ALA A 1132 -39.07 -6.53 21.55
C ALA A 1132 -38.47 -7.77 22.21
N LEU A 1133 -37.26 -7.67 22.80
CA LEU A 1133 -36.62 -8.76 23.55
C LEU A 1133 -37.37 -9.13 24.84
N LEU A 1134 -37.90 -8.15 25.56
CA LEU A 1134 -38.66 -8.41 26.79
C LEU A 1134 -40.00 -9.08 26.50
N PHE A 1135 -40.71 -8.65 25.46
CA PHE A 1135 -41.98 -9.25 25.05
C PHE A 1135 -41.80 -10.63 24.41
N SER A 1136 -40.72 -10.88 23.65
CA SER A 1136 -40.44 -12.20 23.06
C SER A 1136 -40.09 -13.26 24.11
N ARG A 1137 -39.30 -12.91 25.13
CA ARG A 1137 -39.01 -13.80 26.28
C ARG A 1137 -40.27 -14.20 27.05
N GLN A 1138 -41.26 -13.30 27.11
CA GLN A 1138 -42.55 -13.58 27.76
C GLN A 1138 -43.40 -14.55 26.94
N GLN A 1139 -43.45 -14.40 25.61
CA GLN A 1139 -44.12 -15.38 24.75
C GLN A 1139 -43.50 -16.78 24.89
N GLN A 1140 -42.17 -16.88 24.98
CA GLN A 1140 -41.48 -18.15 25.21
C GLN A 1140 -41.78 -18.75 26.59
N GLN A 1141 -41.88 -17.95 27.65
CA GLN A 1141 -42.23 -18.43 28.99
C GLN A 1141 -43.71 -18.79 29.15
N LEU A 1142 -44.63 -18.06 28.51
CA LEU A 1142 -46.05 -18.41 28.47
C LEU A 1142 -46.29 -19.70 27.69
N ALA A 1143 -45.60 -19.89 26.55
CA ALA A 1143 -45.61 -21.12 25.77
C ALA A 1143 -45.04 -22.33 26.55
N GLY A 1144 -44.00 -22.12 27.37
CA GLY A 1144 -43.43 -23.17 28.22
C GLY A 1144 -44.25 -23.56 29.46
N SER A 1145 -45.26 -22.75 29.84
CA SER A 1145 -46.11 -23.00 31.01
C SER A 1145 -47.40 -23.80 30.72
N GLY A 1146 -47.67 -24.11 29.44
CA GLY A 1146 -48.89 -24.79 28.98
C GLY A 1146 -48.80 -26.32 28.88
N THR A 1147 -47.64 -26.94 29.12
CA THR A 1147 -47.43 -28.39 28.90
C THR A 1147 -46.69 -29.04 30.07
N VAL A 1148 -47.33 -29.15 31.23
CA VAL A 1148 -47.00 -30.20 32.21
C VAL A 1148 -48.27 -30.65 32.93
N ALA A 1149 -49.01 -31.56 32.27
CA ALA A 1149 -49.94 -32.46 32.94
C ALA A 1149 -49.74 -33.87 32.33
N SER A 1150 -48.79 -34.62 32.88
CA SER A 1150 -48.88 -36.07 33.13
C SER A 1150 -47.50 -36.68 33.44
N THR A 1151 -47.51 -37.52 34.47
CA THR A 1151 -46.60 -38.65 34.77
C THR A 1151 -45.11 -38.35 35.04
N THR A 1152 -44.70 -38.15 36.29
CA THR A 1152 -44.31 -39.15 37.33
C THR A 1152 -42.98 -39.88 37.12
N ALA A 1153 -42.07 -39.54 38.06
CA ALA A 1153 -41.12 -40.39 38.76
C ALA A 1153 -39.79 -40.81 38.09
N ALA A 1154 -38.71 -40.28 38.69
CA ALA A 1154 -37.56 -40.99 39.26
C ALA A 1154 -36.17 -40.59 38.72
N THR A 1155 -35.59 -39.62 39.44
CA THR A 1155 -34.21 -39.59 39.96
C THR A 1155 -32.99 -39.47 39.05
N THR A 1156 -32.18 -38.49 39.46
CA THR A 1156 -30.71 -38.41 39.45
C THR A 1156 -29.98 -38.01 38.17
N GLY A 1157 -29.67 -36.70 38.13
CA GLY A 1157 -28.29 -36.23 38.09
C GLY A 1157 -27.56 -36.35 36.76
N LYS A 1158 -27.55 -35.25 35.99
CA LYS A 1158 -26.37 -34.82 35.25
C LYS A 1158 -26.48 -33.34 34.90
N LEU A 1159 -25.56 -32.56 35.48
CA LEU A 1159 -25.21 -31.22 35.06
C LEU A 1159 -24.77 -31.23 33.58
N ARG A 1160 -25.42 -30.40 32.77
CA ARG A 1160 -24.87 -29.74 31.58
C ARG A 1160 -25.00 -28.24 31.89
N THR A 1161 -23.88 -27.54 32.08
CA THR A 1161 -23.27 -26.65 31.08
C THR A 1161 -24.30 -25.72 30.44
N ASP A 1162 -24.23 -24.43 30.79
CA ASP A 1162 -24.00 -23.31 29.86
C ASP A 1162 -23.71 -22.01 30.64
#